data_AF-A0A1Z1WLI7-F1
#
_entry.id   AF-A0A1Z1WLI7-F1
#
_cell.length_a   1.000
_cell.length_b   1.000
_cell.length_c   1.000
_cell.angle_alpha   90.00
_cell.angle_beta   90.00
_cell.angle_gamma   90.00
#
_symmetry.space_group_name_H-M   'P 1'
#
loop_
_entity.id
_entity.type
_entity.pdbx_description
1 polymer ?
#
loop_
_entity_poly.entity_id
_entity_poly.type
_entity_poly.pdbx_seq_one_letter_code
_entity_poly.pdbx_strand_id
1 'polypeptide(L)'
;MPLTAEGMTPAGLRAMNDAAGNGAVNRVLSVQRAGGSGSGRHSRSEGSGSGRHSRRDAPARRDPKDVMKDIKSEVDGPPLVNYGARRQGRAHEEFWMRFPRFKDGEEAEETTHETSALLFDSMKGAQERARQEEPDGGAEDANNREVQGMLINDRLVFASNFNSSVDTLVSQGRQVYGHEPSLQELLAFQQSQEGRRRGLHAYEAENLEAKLASYRRKNAAIVSGQRGAGEQGRGPDPAAKVLQAQLNSPVIVVDVEDKNLHTMLTSPKYAGRVFLLRFAQLDPRAKKQGKNRGEMKQEESVHAEQELLIALSHAGVTPGQAATKPLVIMGKYRPCMGCAAALTYYRDQMGFGNLSFDENYGHYFQGSVNSLHTHLEHIIDDDYLAHIKQMVRNDITSTPAMAHEAAPAGAGHRRRGPTLRVPGRLAARQADVTPVASDAEFDEDGTYTRVARPLQDTWTVDTAPAGIGKGTAAHQVPRRRTDKLTQDQTDQLHGLWNGGAGAGATNESRQQAIELLFNYHRSSTMSLKHLGSAVDLSENRLGTYLTRYEKEGHWTHTPQRSNKPARGAASTTTATSRKKGAVEKQFSKGRPLDRAGKDTIKAAIRGLSGNAWCADWERRHSGRSSSDLNPTKAPLDLLATLARLRRDDNYSVSEMSAYLHTGSNGDNLRKALNRKGKERLAQIEGDSGAASSAQADQYAAPAPAQADHYAASSSQADYYQAGSSSGAGYYAADSSSQAGHYGGESSATGAGYQPQVPEVPGFTLHLDPFGQAIYVEDDTGHHYILVGGRMVRFQTSVDAGDVRMSDY
;
A
#
# COMPACT_ATOMS: atom_id res chain seq x y z
N MET A 1 13.21 44.97 -22.07
CA MET A 1 12.47 45.92 -22.94
C MET A 1 11.02 45.46 -23.02
N PRO A 2 10.02 46.35 -23.00
CA PRO A 2 8.62 45.95 -23.19
C PRO A 2 8.31 45.77 -24.68
N LEU A 3 7.60 44.70 -25.04
CA LEU A 3 7.05 44.50 -26.38
C LEU A 3 5.66 45.16 -26.46
N THR A 4 5.46 46.01 -27.46
CA THR A 4 4.18 46.69 -27.75
C THR A 4 3.26 45.79 -28.58
N ALA A 5 1.96 45.88 -28.31
CA ALA A 5 0.95 44.99 -28.89
C ALA A 5 0.44 45.44 -30.27
N GLU A 6 1.29 45.37 -31.29
CA GLU A 6 0.89 45.53 -32.70
C GLU A 6 1.16 44.23 -33.47
N GLY A 7 0.10 43.57 -33.96
CA GLY A 7 0.20 42.30 -34.69
C GLY A 7 -0.89 41.26 -34.37
N MET A 8 -1.78 41.51 -33.41
CA MET A 8 -2.86 40.56 -33.09
C MET A 8 -4.06 40.70 -34.02
N THR A 9 -4.36 39.62 -34.74
CA THR A 9 -5.55 39.54 -35.58
C THR A 9 -6.84 39.59 -34.73
N PRO A 10 -8.00 39.97 -35.31
CA PRO A 10 -9.28 39.89 -34.62
C PRO A 10 -9.65 38.48 -34.12
N ALA A 11 -9.04 37.43 -34.68
CA ALA A 11 -9.14 36.06 -34.18
C ALA A 11 -8.31 35.83 -32.90
N GLY A 12 -7.09 36.37 -32.83
CA GLY A 12 -6.27 36.35 -31.59
C GLY A 12 -6.89 37.17 -30.46
N LEU A 13 -7.51 38.31 -30.79
CA LEU A 13 -8.26 39.15 -29.85
C LEU A 13 -9.57 38.48 -29.37
N ARG A 14 -10.20 37.62 -30.20
CA ARG A 14 -11.30 36.76 -29.74
C ARG A 14 -10.79 35.62 -28.87
N ALA A 15 -9.72 34.92 -29.26
CA ALA A 15 -9.13 33.85 -28.47
C ALA A 15 -8.74 34.31 -27.06
N MET A 16 -8.23 35.54 -26.89
CA MET A 16 -7.98 36.10 -25.55
C MET A 16 -9.23 36.54 -24.79
N ASN A 17 -10.27 37.07 -25.45
CA ASN A 17 -11.54 37.35 -24.78
C ASN A 17 -12.31 36.08 -24.41
N ASP A 18 -12.16 35.00 -25.18
CA ASP A 18 -12.73 33.68 -24.89
C ASP A 18 -11.92 32.95 -23.79
N ALA A 19 -10.60 33.19 -23.69
CA ALA A 19 -9.76 32.74 -22.58
C ALA A 19 -9.97 33.55 -21.28
N ALA A 20 -10.44 34.79 -21.37
CA ALA A 20 -10.83 35.63 -20.22
C ALA A 20 -12.19 35.19 -19.63
N GLY A 21 -12.24 33.94 -19.14
CA GLY A 21 -13.43 33.19 -18.72
C GLY A 21 -14.21 33.72 -17.50
N ASN A 22 -14.66 34.98 -17.54
CA ASN A 22 -15.56 35.59 -16.54
C ASN A 22 -16.91 34.87 -16.38
N GLY A 23 -17.22 33.88 -17.22
CA GLY A 23 -18.38 33.01 -17.09
C GLY A 23 -18.26 31.93 -16.00
N ALA A 24 -17.06 31.53 -15.59
CA ALA A 24 -16.87 30.55 -14.49
C ALA A 24 -16.93 31.24 -13.12
N VAL A 25 -16.20 32.35 -12.97
CA VAL A 25 -16.13 33.14 -11.73
C VAL A 25 -17.50 33.67 -11.30
N ASN A 26 -18.32 34.16 -12.24
CA ASN A 26 -19.69 34.60 -11.93
C ASN A 26 -20.62 33.45 -11.55
N ARG A 27 -20.35 32.20 -11.97
CA ARG A 27 -21.21 31.04 -11.64
C ARG A 27 -21.06 30.61 -10.18
N VAL A 28 -19.84 30.58 -9.64
CA VAL A 28 -19.59 30.33 -8.20
C VAL A 28 -20.32 31.36 -7.33
N LEU A 29 -20.25 32.65 -7.71
CA LEU A 29 -20.92 33.74 -7.00
C LEU A 29 -22.46 33.70 -7.11
N SER A 30 -23.01 33.19 -8.22
CA SER A 30 -24.47 33.13 -8.43
C SER A 30 -25.17 32.05 -7.60
N VAL A 31 -24.54 30.88 -7.42
CA VAL A 31 -25.10 29.78 -6.62
C VAL A 31 -25.15 30.13 -5.14
N GLN A 32 -24.13 30.83 -4.61
CA GLN A 32 -24.12 31.27 -3.20
C GLN A 32 -25.17 32.35 -2.88
N ARG A 33 -25.68 33.11 -3.88
CA ARG A 33 -26.72 34.13 -3.65
C ARG A 33 -28.16 33.60 -3.64
N ALA A 34 -28.40 32.34 -4.04
CA ALA A 34 -29.74 31.75 -4.08
C ALA A 34 -30.26 31.25 -2.71
N GLY A 35 -29.44 31.29 -1.65
CA GLY A 35 -29.79 30.80 -0.30
C GLY A 35 -30.45 31.82 0.64
N GLY A 36 -30.68 33.07 0.21
CA GLY A 36 -31.24 34.12 1.06
C GLY A 36 -32.76 34.27 0.92
N SER A 37 -33.53 33.79 1.90
CA SER A 37 -34.97 34.08 1.96
C SER A 37 -35.21 35.54 2.34
N GLY A 38 -35.68 36.35 1.39
CA GLY A 38 -36.05 37.75 1.61
C GLY A 38 -37.27 38.14 0.78
N SER A 39 -38.39 38.39 1.43
CA SER A 39 -39.63 38.82 0.80
C SER A 39 -39.52 40.27 0.30
N GLY A 40 -39.64 40.48 -1.01
CA GLY A 40 -39.59 41.80 -1.64
C GLY A 40 -40.55 41.90 -2.82
N ARG A 41 -41.52 42.82 -2.75
CA ARG A 41 -42.60 43.01 -3.72
C ARG A 41 -42.21 44.05 -4.79
N HIS A 42 -42.64 43.81 -6.04
CA HIS A 42 -42.80 44.78 -7.13
C HIS A 42 -41.61 45.64 -7.59
N SER A 43 -41.26 45.51 -8.88
CA SER A 43 -41.60 46.56 -9.87
C SER A 43 -41.55 46.02 -11.30
N ARG A 44 -42.49 46.45 -12.14
CA ARG A 44 -42.40 46.30 -13.60
C ARG A 44 -41.57 47.47 -14.13
N SER A 45 -40.62 47.18 -15.01
CA SER A 45 -40.00 48.17 -15.88
C SER A 45 -39.90 47.56 -17.27
N GLU A 46 -40.69 48.09 -18.19
CA GLU A 46 -40.61 47.75 -19.62
C GLU A 46 -39.47 48.57 -20.22
N GLY A 47 -38.48 47.88 -20.80
CA GLY A 47 -37.33 48.50 -21.44
C GLY A 47 -36.91 47.71 -22.67
N SER A 48 -37.49 48.04 -23.82
CA SER A 48 -37.15 47.39 -25.09
C SER A 48 -35.76 47.83 -25.57
N GLY A 49 -34.80 46.90 -25.62
CA GLY A 49 -33.45 47.12 -26.14
C GLY A 49 -32.96 45.90 -26.91
N SER A 50 -33.32 45.80 -28.19
CA SER A 50 -33.08 44.64 -29.06
C SER A 50 -31.63 44.56 -29.57
N GLY A 51 -30.69 44.24 -28.69
CA GLY A 51 -29.32 43.84 -29.03
C GLY A 51 -29.17 42.33 -29.17
N ARG A 52 -29.79 41.71 -30.18
CA ARG A 52 -29.89 40.24 -30.31
C ARG A 52 -28.60 39.57 -30.81
N HIS A 53 -27.49 39.75 -30.08
CA HIS A 53 -26.38 38.81 -30.16
C HIS A 53 -26.86 37.45 -29.67
N SER A 54 -26.81 36.44 -30.54
CA SER A 54 -27.05 35.06 -30.17
C SER A 54 -25.92 34.60 -29.23
N ARG A 55 -26.13 34.78 -27.93
CA ARG A 55 -25.51 33.87 -26.96
C ARG A 55 -25.87 32.46 -27.44
N ARG A 56 -24.87 31.68 -27.83
CA ARG A 56 -25.01 30.23 -27.79
C ARG A 56 -25.24 29.92 -26.32
N ASP A 57 -26.46 29.57 -25.97
CA ASP A 57 -26.73 29.03 -24.65
C ASP A 57 -25.78 27.84 -24.46
N ALA A 58 -25.00 27.88 -23.39
CA ALA A 58 -24.14 26.75 -23.05
C ALA A 58 -25.02 25.51 -22.94
N PRO A 59 -24.60 24.34 -23.47
CA PRO A 59 -25.42 23.14 -23.43
C PRO A 59 -25.89 22.88 -22.00
N ALA A 60 -27.18 22.58 -21.84
CA ALA A 60 -27.77 22.38 -20.53
C ALA A 60 -27.00 21.29 -19.78
N ARG A 61 -26.41 21.66 -18.64
CA ARG A 61 -25.59 20.74 -17.84
C ARG A 61 -26.46 19.55 -17.42
N ARG A 62 -25.99 18.33 -17.68
CA ARG A 62 -26.67 17.10 -17.26
C ARG A 62 -26.78 17.06 -15.74
N ASP A 63 -27.80 16.37 -15.22
CA ASP A 63 -27.91 16.10 -13.78
C ASP A 63 -26.68 15.28 -13.33
N PRO A 64 -25.95 15.69 -12.28
CA PRO A 64 -24.83 14.93 -11.73
C PRO A 64 -25.15 13.45 -11.45
N LYS A 65 -26.40 13.09 -11.18
CA LYS A 65 -26.84 11.69 -10.98
C LYS A 65 -26.80 10.87 -12.27
N ASP A 66 -27.11 11.48 -13.42
CA ASP A 66 -26.99 10.82 -14.73
C ASP A 66 -25.51 10.61 -15.09
N VAL A 67 -24.67 11.60 -14.77
CA VAL A 67 -23.21 11.49 -14.92
C VAL A 67 -22.66 10.38 -14.02
N MET A 68 -23.07 10.30 -12.75
CA MET A 68 -22.70 9.23 -11.82
C MET A 68 -23.15 7.83 -12.30
N LYS A 69 -24.32 7.74 -12.94
CA LYS A 69 -24.82 6.50 -13.55
C LYS A 69 -23.96 6.08 -14.73
N ASP A 70 -23.54 7.03 -15.58
CA ASP A 70 -22.62 6.76 -16.69
C ASP A 70 -21.23 6.36 -16.20
N ILE A 71 -20.66 7.05 -15.20
CA ILE A 71 -19.39 6.67 -14.54
C ILE A 71 -19.48 5.22 -14.05
N LYS A 72 -20.56 4.88 -13.34
CA LYS A 72 -20.78 3.52 -12.85
C LYS A 72 -20.85 2.51 -13.99
N SER A 73 -21.58 2.80 -15.07
CA SER A 73 -21.67 1.93 -16.24
C SER A 73 -20.31 1.72 -16.91
N GLU A 74 -19.46 2.75 -16.93
CA GLU A 74 -18.11 2.71 -17.49
C GLU A 74 -17.17 1.83 -16.65
N VAL A 75 -17.17 2.01 -15.32
CA VAL A 75 -16.24 1.32 -14.43
C VAL A 75 -16.69 -0.08 -14.02
N ASP A 76 -17.98 -0.43 -14.15
CA ASP A 76 -18.49 -1.73 -13.72
C ASP A 76 -18.10 -2.87 -14.69
N GLY A 77 -17.89 -2.56 -15.97
CA GLY A 77 -17.50 -3.50 -17.03
C GLY A 77 -15.98 -3.62 -17.28
N PRO A 78 -15.57 -4.45 -18.27
CA PRO A 78 -14.20 -4.49 -18.77
C PRO A 78 -13.76 -3.12 -19.31
N PRO A 79 -12.47 -2.73 -19.19
CA PRO A 79 -11.33 -3.57 -18.80
C PRO A 79 -11.06 -3.67 -17.28
N LEU A 80 -11.91 -3.07 -16.42
CA LEU A 80 -11.67 -3.04 -14.98
C LEU A 80 -12.14 -4.32 -14.26
N VAL A 81 -11.28 -4.85 -13.38
CA VAL A 81 -11.54 -6.00 -12.52
C VAL A 81 -11.33 -5.67 -11.04
N ASN A 82 -11.93 -6.48 -10.16
CA ASN A 82 -11.91 -6.23 -8.71
C ASN A 82 -10.69 -6.90 -8.04
N TYR A 83 -9.91 -6.11 -7.30
CA TYR A 83 -8.72 -6.56 -6.58
C TYR A 83 -8.96 -6.69 -5.06
N GLY A 84 -8.25 -7.62 -4.41
CA GLY A 84 -8.23 -7.78 -2.96
C GLY A 84 -9.62 -7.89 -2.31
N ALA A 85 -10.49 -8.75 -2.83
CA ALA A 85 -11.88 -8.94 -2.38
C ALA A 85 -12.72 -7.64 -2.39
N ARG A 86 -12.50 -6.76 -3.38
CA ARG A 86 -13.02 -5.38 -3.48
C ARG A 86 -12.45 -4.38 -2.46
N ARG A 87 -11.61 -4.81 -1.51
CA ARG A 87 -10.98 -3.91 -0.52
C ARG A 87 -9.94 -2.98 -1.13
N GLN A 88 -9.32 -3.41 -2.23
CA GLN A 88 -8.31 -2.64 -2.97
C GLN A 88 -8.90 -1.88 -4.17
N GLY A 89 -10.22 -1.92 -4.38
CA GLY A 89 -10.88 -1.24 -5.48
C GLY A 89 -10.88 -2.02 -6.80
N ARG A 90 -11.20 -1.30 -7.88
CA ARG A 90 -11.19 -1.78 -9.27
C ARG A 90 -9.95 -1.26 -10.00
N ALA A 91 -9.33 -2.08 -10.86
CA ALA A 91 -8.20 -1.67 -11.68
C ALA A 91 -8.11 -2.55 -12.93
N HIS A 92 -7.25 -2.19 -13.87
CA HIS A 92 -6.99 -2.98 -15.08
C HIS A 92 -6.37 -4.34 -14.75
N GLU A 93 -6.47 -5.29 -15.68
CA GLU A 93 -5.86 -6.63 -15.56
C GLU A 93 -4.32 -6.59 -15.42
N GLU A 94 -3.72 -5.53 -15.93
CA GLU A 94 -2.28 -5.24 -15.95
C GLU A 94 -2.04 -3.86 -15.33
N PHE A 95 -0.80 -3.57 -14.97
CA PHE A 95 -0.38 -2.30 -14.38
C PHE A 95 0.89 -1.80 -15.03
N TRP A 96 1.09 -0.48 -15.03
CA TRP A 96 2.42 0.10 -15.22
C TRP A 96 3.19 0.03 -13.90
N MET A 97 4.14 -0.89 -13.82
CA MET A 97 5.15 -0.89 -12.76
C MET A 97 6.13 0.25 -12.99
N ARG A 98 6.41 1.03 -11.96
CA ARG A 98 7.28 2.22 -11.99
C ARG A 98 8.52 1.98 -11.16
N PHE A 99 9.69 2.11 -11.78
CA PHE A 99 10.96 1.90 -11.11
C PHE A 99 11.51 3.21 -10.50
N PRO A 100 12.46 3.14 -9.55
CA PRO A 100 13.10 4.31 -8.98
C PRO A 100 13.71 5.21 -10.05
N ARG A 101 13.61 6.52 -9.87
CA ARG A 101 14.21 7.52 -10.77
C ARG A 101 14.65 8.78 -10.05
N PHE A 102 15.52 9.57 -10.67
CA PHE A 102 15.71 10.95 -10.25
C PHE A 102 14.46 11.79 -10.56
N LYS A 103 14.25 12.84 -9.76
CA LYS A 103 13.09 13.75 -9.76
C LYS A 103 13.53 15.20 -9.96
N ASP A 104 14.49 15.39 -10.86
CA ASP A 104 15.03 16.71 -11.19
C ASP A 104 13.95 17.51 -11.95
N GLY A 105 13.68 18.75 -11.54
CA GLY A 105 12.52 19.52 -11.99
C GLY A 105 11.18 19.14 -11.35
N GLU A 106 11.20 18.30 -10.30
CA GLU A 106 10.04 17.90 -9.48
C GLU A 106 10.37 18.02 -7.98
N GLU A 107 11.16 19.03 -7.63
CA GLU A 107 11.70 19.21 -6.29
C GLU A 107 10.61 19.42 -5.23
N ALA A 108 9.62 20.26 -5.53
CA ALA A 108 8.51 20.55 -4.63
C ALA A 108 7.59 19.34 -4.45
N GLU A 109 7.36 18.57 -5.51
CA GLU A 109 6.65 17.29 -5.51
C GLU A 109 7.33 16.25 -4.63
N GLU A 110 8.65 16.12 -4.73
CA GLU A 110 9.44 15.24 -3.87
C GLU A 110 9.32 15.68 -2.41
N THR A 111 9.61 16.94 -2.09
CA THR A 111 9.57 17.43 -0.71
C THR A 111 8.17 17.31 -0.09
N THR A 112 7.11 17.69 -0.81
CA THR A 112 5.72 17.59 -0.32
C THR A 112 5.31 16.13 -0.09
N HIS A 113 5.72 15.20 -0.97
CA HIS A 113 5.53 13.76 -0.77
C HIS A 113 6.25 13.26 0.50
N GLU A 114 7.54 13.61 0.64
CA GLU A 114 8.40 13.16 1.74
C GLU A 114 7.86 13.63 3.09
N THR A 115 7.54 14.92 3.22
CA THR A 115 6.96 15.49 4.44
C THR A 115 5.58 14.90 4.76
N SER A 116 4.72 14.66 3.76
CA SER A 116 3.43 13.98 3.98
C SER A 116 3.58 12.53 4.46
N ALA A 117 4.59 11.81 3.96
CA ALA A 117 4.88 10.44 4.39
C ALA A 117 5.43 10.39 5.82
N LEU A 118 6.23 11.37 6.23
CA LEU A 118 6.66 11.53 7.62
C LEU A 118 5.47 11.91 8.53
N LEU A 119 4.65 12.87 8.13
CA LEU A 119 3.48 13.31 8.89
C LEU A 119 2.48 12.17 9.13
N PHE A 120 2.31 11.26 8.16
CA PHE A 120 1.56 10.02 8.36
C PHE A 120 2.16 9.11 9.44
N ASP A 121 3.48 8.89 9.42
CA ASP A 121 4.18 8.09 10.43
C ASP A 121 4.03 8.72 11.83
N SER A 122 4.04 10.06 11.89
CA SER A 122 3.83 10.83 13.12
C SER A 122 2.40 10.77 13.65
N MET A 123 1.38 10.87 12.79
CA MET A 123 -0.01 10.61 13.18
C MET A 123 -0.17 9.19 13.75
N LYS A 124 0.49 8.19 13.16
CA LYS A 124 0.46 6.81 13.68
C LYS A 124 1.26 6.64 14.98
N GLY A 125 2.38 7.32 15.14
CA GLY A 125 3.14 7.37 16.40
C GLY A 125 2.34 8.02 17.54
N ALA A 126 1.68 9.16 17.28
CA ALA A 126 0.80 9.81 18.25
C ALA A 126 -0.38 8.92 18.66
N GLN A 127 -0.99 8.20 17.73
CA GLN A 127 -2.03 7.20 18.04
C GLN A 127 -1.52 5.98 18.82
N GLU A 128 -0.30 5.50 18.55
CA GLU A 128 0.32 4.44 19.35
C GLU A 128 0.57 4.88 20.78
N ARG A 129 1.05 6.11 20.96
CA ARG A 129 1.27 6.70 22.28
C ARG A 129 -0.03 6.95 23.05
N ALA A 130 -1.04 7.56 22.42
CA ALA A 130 -2.35 7.78 23.05
C ALA A 130 -2.98 6.47 23.57
N ARG A 131 -2.85 5.36 22.83
CA ARG A 131 -3.31 4.03 23.29
C ARG A 131 -2.50 3.44 24.45
N GLN A 132 -1.25 3.84 24.62
CA GLN A 132 -0.42 3.43 25.77
C GLN A 132 -0.75 4.26 27.01
N GLU A 133 -1.11 5.53 26.83
CA GLU A 133 -1.52 6.45 27.90
C GLU A 133 -2.97 6.17 28.37
N GLU A 134 -3.89 5.78 27.48
CA GLU A 134 -5.29 5.41 27.79
C GLU A 134 -5.64 3.98 27.33
N PRO A 135 -5.13 2.91 27.97
CA PRO A 135 -5.36 1.52 27.53
C PRO A 135 -6.80 1.02 27.71
N ASP A 136 -7.51 1.53 28.72
CA ASP A 136 -8.91 1.15 29.03
C ASP A 136 -9.95 2.14 28.46
N GLY A 137 -9.51 3.23 27.81
CA GLY A 137 -10.35 4.38 27.50
C GLY A 137 -10.21 4.90 26.08
N GLY A 138 -11.33 4.97 25.35
CA GLY A 138 -11.70 6.09 24.46
C GLY A 138 -10.85 6.43 23.23
N ALA A 139 -9.59 6.01 23.11
CA ALA A 139 -8.67 6.45 22.06
C ALA A 139 -9.23 6.14 20.66
N GLU A 140 -9.56 7.19 19.91
CA GLU A 140 -10.13 7.09 18.57
C GLU A 140 -9.11 6.44 17.61
N ASP A 141 -9.22 5.12 17.39
CA ASP A 141 -8.38 4.37 16.42
C ASP A 141 -8.81 4.70 14.99
N ALA A 142 -8.50 5.94 14.59
CA ALA A 142 -8.75 6.41 13.26
C ALA A 142 -7.88 5.60 12.29
N ASN A 143 -8.56 4.92 11.36
CA ASN A 143 -7.96 4.01 10.39
C ASN A 143 -7.26 4.80 9.26
N ASN A 144 -6.46 5.79 9.63
CA ASN A 144 -5.77 6.71 8.73
C ASN A 144 -4.95 5.92 7.74
N ARG A 145 -5.20 6.17 6.46
CA ARG A 145 -4.49 5.52 5.36
C ARG A 145 -3.59 6.49 4.64
N GLU A 146 -4.05 7.73 4.47
CA GLU A 146 -3.52 8.72 3.55
C GLU A 146 -3.29 10.05 4.27
N VAL A 147 -2.18 10.70 3.90
CA VAL A 147 -1.90 12.11 4.21
C VAL A 147 -1.42 12.72 2.89
N GLN A 148 -2.01 13.87 2.55
CA GLN A 148 -1.72 14.61 1.32
C GLN A 148 -1.34 16.04 1.67
N GLY A 149 -0.36 16.59 0.98
CA GLY A 149 0.10 17.96 1.11
C GLY A 149 -0.17 18.76 -0.16
N MET A 150 -0.56 20.02 0.02
CA MET A 150 -0.67 21.01 -1.04
C MET A 150 0.33 22.14 -0.79
N LEU A 151 1.21 22.38 -1.75
CA LEU A 151 1.94 23.65 -1.85
C LEU A 151 1.05 24.65 -2.57
N ILE A 152 0.71 25.76 -1.92
CA ILE A 152 -0.02 26.88 -2.56
C ILE A 152 0.46 28.24 -2.06
N ASN A 153 0.81 29.12 -3.00
CA ASN A 153 1.17 30.53 -2.74
C ASN A 153 2.35 30.77 -1.77
N ASP A 154 3.22 29.78 -1.55
CA ASP A 154 4.22 29.67 -0.47
C ASP A 154 3.64 29.25 0.90
N ARG A 155 2.66 28.34 0.93
CA ARG A 155 2.16 27.64 2.13
C ARG A 155 2.12 26.15 1.89
N LEU A 156 2.31 25.37 2.94
CA LEU A 156 2.06 23.94 2.93
C LEU A 156 0.78 23.64 3.70
N VAL A 157 -0.17 22.97 3.07
CA VAL A 157 -1.48 22.65 3.61
C VAL A 157 -1.62 21.13 3.57
N PHE A 158 -1.68 20.48 4.74
CA PHE A 158 -1.81 19.04 4.83
C PHE A 158 -3.23 18.63 5.23
N ALA A 159 -3.71 17.55 4.62
CA ALA A 159 -4.99 16.91 4.90
C ALA A 159 -4.78 15.41 5.19
N SER A 160 -5.72 14.79 5.89
CA SER A 160 -5.71 13.37 6.23
C SER A 160 -7.15 12.89 6.34
N ASN A 161 -7.45 11.65 5.95
CA ASN A 161 -8.83 11.14 5.79
C ASN A 161 -9.78 11.25 7.01
N PHE A 162 -9.26 11.59 8.20
CA PHE A 162 -9.95 11.66 9.47
C PHE A 162 -9.42 12.85 10.29
N ASN A 163 -10.29 13.68 10.86
CA ASN A 163 -9.92 14.82 11.70
C ASN A 163 -9.24 14.36 13.00
N SER A 164 -9.69 13.24 13.54
CA SER A 164 -9.11 12.59 14.73
C SER A 164 -7.61 12.31 14.60
N SER A 165 -7.07 12.14 13.38
CA SER A 165 -5.62 12.09 13.11
C SER A 165 -4.89 13.36 13.54
N VAL A 166 -5.43 14.51 13.10
CA VAL A 166 -4.88 15.84 13.31
C VAL A 166 -5.06 16.23 14.77
N ASP A 167 -6.26 15.98 15.32
CA ASP A 167 -6.60 16.27 16.71
C ASP A 167 -5.75 15.44 17.68
N THR A 168 -5.48 14.16 17.39
CA THR A 168 -4.59 13.31 18.20
C THR A 168 -3.14 13.78 18.11
N LEU A 169 -2.63 14.04 16.89
CA LEU A 169 -1.24 14.48 16.70
C LEU A 169 -0.97 15.83 17.38
N VAL A 170 -1.88 16.79 17.25
CA VAL A 170 -1.72 18.13 17.82
C VAL A 170 -1.94 18.13 19.34
N SER A 171 -2.89 17.34 19.86
CA SER A 171 -3.08 17.23 21.32
C SER A 171 -1.88 16.59 22.01
N GLN A 172 -1.35 15.49 21.45
CA GLN A 172 -0.09 14.88 21.91
C GLN A 172 1.10 15.84 21.79
N GLY A 173 1.21 16.61 20.70
CA GLY A 173 2.19 17.69 20.57
C GLY A 173 2.10 18.71 21.71
N ARG A 174 0.92 19.26 21.97
CA ARG A 174 0.69 20.22 23.08
C ARG A 174 1.03 19.63 24.45
N GLN A 175 0.69 18.37 24.69
CA GLN A 175 0.98 17.64 25.93
C GLN A 175 2.48 17.43 26.17
N VAL A 176 3.26 17.21 25.10
CA VAL A 176 4.71 16.98 25.17
C VAL A 176 5.51 18.28 25.29
N TYR A 177 5.16 19.29 24.48
CA TYR A 177 5.95 20.53 24.36
C TYR A 177 5.40 21.69 25.21
N GLY A 178 4.18 21.59 25.73
CA GLY A 178 3.56 22.61 26.60
C GLY A 178 3.04 23.86 25.85
N HIS A 179 3.12 23.88 24.53
CA HIS A 179 2.64 24.96 23.66
C HIS A 179 2.06 24.41 22.35
N GLU A 180 1.54 25.29 21.49
CA GLU A 180 1.15 24.92 20.13
C GLU A 180 2.38 24.41 19.35
N PRO A 181 2.38 23.17 18.83
CA PRO A 181 3.57 22.56 18.25
C PRO A 181 3.86 23.07 16.84
N SER A 182 5.14 23.21 16.52
CA SER A 182 5.65 23.40 15.16
C SER A 182 5.57 22.12 14.33
N LEU A 183 5.74 22.22 13.01
CA LEU A 183 5.78 21.02 12.16
C LEU A 183 6.94 20.09 12.54
N GLN A 184 8.12 20.64 12.87
CA GLN A 184 9.28 19.83 13.23
C GLN A 184 9.04 19.00 14.50
N GLU A 185 8.39 19.59 15.50
CA GLU A 185 7.97 18.91 16.73
C GLU A 185 6.92 17.83 16.46
N LEU A 186 5.96 18.09 15.57
CA LEU A 186 5.00 17.06 15.15
C LEU A 186 5.67 15.90 14.39
N LEU A 187 6.69 16.16 13.56
CA LEU A 187 7.45 15.12 12.86
C LEU A 187 8.36 14.29 13.78
N ALA A 188 8.57 14.71 15.04
CA ALA A 188 9.34 13.98 16.03
C ALA A 188 8.57 12.78 16.63
N PHE A 189 7.23 12.81 16.60
CA PHE A 189 6.44 11.61 16.87
C PHE A 189 6.74 10.57 15.78
N GLN A 190 7.12 9.36 16.17
CA GLN A 190 7.45 8.29 15.24
C GLN A 190 6.64 7.04 15.56
N GLN A 191 6.16 6.35 14.53
CA GLN A 191 5.58 5.03 14.73
C GLN A 191 6.65 4.02 15.19
N SER A 192 6.28 3.12 16.10
CA SER A 192 7.15 2.01 16.51
C SER A 192 7.49 1.09 15.33
N GLN A 193 8.63 0.38 15.39
CA GLN A 193 8.99 -0.61 14.35
C GLN A 193 7.92 -1.70 14.22
N GLU A 194 7.36 -2.19 15.34
CA GLU A 194 6.26 -3.14 15.32
C GLU A 194 5.02 -2.57 14.63
N GLY A 195 4.68 -1.32 14.93
CA GLY A 195 3.61 -0.57 14.27
C GLY A 195 3.78 -0.47 12.76
N ARG A 196 4.98 -0.11 12.29
CA ARG A 196 5.31 -0.02 10.85
C ARG A 196 5.25 -1.37 10.15
N ARG A 197 5.67 -2.44 10.82
CA ARG A 197 5.65 -3.83 10.31
C ARG A 197 4.25 -4.44 10.28
N ARG A 198 3.29 -3.89 11.03
CA ARG A 198 1.95 -4.46 11.23
C ARG A 198 1.17 -4.64 9.93
N GLY A 199 0.92 -5.91 9.56
CA GLY A 199 0.12 -6.28 8.39
C GLY A 199 0.86 -6.23 7.04
N LEU A 200 2.15 -5.88 7.05
CA LEU A 200 3.04 -5.90 5.89
C LEU A 200 3.80 -7.23 5.79
N HIS A 201 4.30 -7.55 4.59
CA HIS A 201 5.34 -8.57 4.43
C HIS A 201 6.71 -8.00 4.82
N ALA A 202 7.69 -8.87 5.13
CA ALA A 202 9.02 -8.45 5.58
C ALA A 202 9.69 -7.44 4.62
N TYR A 203 9.69 -7.76 3.32
CA TYR A 203 10.24 -6.87 2.28
C TYR A 203 9.48 -5.54 2.14
N GLU A 204 8.15 -5.53 2.37
CA GLU A 204 7.35 -4.29 2.34
C GLU A 204 7.69 -3.39 3.54
N ALA A 205 7.90 -4.00 4.71
CA ALA A 205 8.27 -3.28 5.92
C ALA A 205 9.71 -2.74 5.86
N GLU A 206 10.66 -3.53 5.37
CA GLU A 206 12.05 -3.08 5.14
C GLU A 206 12.09 -1.90 4.16
N ASN A 207 11.38 -2.00 3.03
CA ASN A 207 11.28 -0.92 2.05
C ASN A 207 10.63 0.35 2.66
N LEU A 208 9.60 0.20 3.51
CA LEU A 208 8.99 1.32 4.24
C LEU A 208 9.95 1.96 5.25
N GLU A 209 10.67 1.16 6.05
CA GLU A 209 11.63 1.63 7.04
C GLU A 209 12.79 2.39 6.39
N ALA A 210 13.40 1.83 5.33
CA ALA A 210 14.47 2.47 4.57
C ALA A 210 14.01 3.76 3.86
N LYS A 211 12.75 3.81 3.38
CA LYS A 211 12.12 4.99 2.80
C LYS A 211 11.94 6.10 3.85
N LEU A 212 11.35 5.79 5.00
CA LEU A 212 11.13 6.77 6.08
C LEU A 212 12.46 7.28 6.67
N ALA A 213 13.48 6.42 6.81
CA ALA A 213 14.80 6.83 7.26
C ALA A 213 15.46 7.83 6.30
N SER A 214 15.39 7.57 4.99
CA SER A 214 15.83 8.52 3.96
C SER A 214 15.09 9.84 4.05
N TYR A 215 13.76 9.81 4.18
CA TYR A 215 12.93 11.02 4.23
C TYR A 215 13.22 11.89 5.46
N ARG A 216 13.57 11.28 6.59
CA ARG A 216 14.05 12.00 7.79
C ARG A 216 15.36 12.73 7.54
N ARG A 217 16.39 12.04 7.02
CA ARG A 217 17.68 12.68 6.65
C ARG A 217 17.46 13.84 5.66
N LYS A 218 16.64 13.59 4.66
CA LYS A 218 16.22 14.56 3.64
C LYS A 218 15.43 15.77 4.16
N ASN A 219 14.60 15.62 5.20
CA ASN A 219 13.92 16.73 5.86
C ASN A 219 14.87 17.46 6.84
N ALA A 220 15.76 16.73 7.53
CA ALA A 220 16.79 17.34 8.37
C ALA A 220 17.72 18.27 7.58
N ALA A 221 18.08 17.91 6.33
CA ALA A 221 18.82 18.78 5.43
C ALA A 221 18.07 20.10 5.09
N ILE A 222 16.74 20.06 5.01
CA ILE A 222 15.91 21.27 4.82
C ILE A 222 15.92 22.13 6.08
N VAL A 223 15.76 21.50 7.25
CA VAL A 223 15.80 22.19 8.56
C VAL A 223 17.16 22.87 8.79
N SER A 224 18.27 22.22 8.42
CA SER A 224 19.62 22.79 8.52
C SER A 224 19.94 23.82 7.42
N GLY A 225 19.03 24.07 6.48
CA GLY A 225 19.23 25.01 5.37
C GLY A 225 20.21 24.53 4.30
N GLN A 226 20.55 23.23 4.29
CA GLN A 226 21.45 22.60 3.32
C GLN A 226 20.70 22.00 2.10
N ARG A 227 19.35 22.01 2.13
CA ARG A 227 18.47 21.68 0.99
C ARG A 227 17.36 22.72 0.87
N GLY A 228 17.27 23.37 -0.29
CA GLY A 228 16.15 24.21 -0.68
C GLY A 228 16.48 25.27 -1.74
N ALA A 229 17.72 25.75 -1.77
CA ALA A 229 18.15 26.83 -2.65
C ALA A 229 18.44 26.40 -4.10
N GLY A 230 18.79 25.12 -4.33
CA GLY A 230 19.27 24.59 -5.62
C GLY A 230 20.61 23.87 -5.52
N GLU A 231 20.84 23.21 -4.39
CA GLU A 231 22.11 22.61 -4.00
C GLU A 231 22.40 21.36 -4.85
N GLN A 232 23.69 21.12 -5.16
CA GLN A 232 24.15 19.89 -5.82
C GLN A 232 23.46 19.61 -7.17
N GLY A 233 23.20 20.68 -7.94
CA GLY A 233 22.57 20.60 -9.26
C GLY A 233 21.06 20.36 -9.23
N ARG A 234 20.44 20.32 -8.04
CA ARG A 234 18.98 20.32 -7.86
C ARG A 234 18.40 21.66 -8.31
N GLY A 235 17.17 21.69 -8.83
CA GLY A 235 16.44 22.94 -9.01
C GLY A 235 16.14 23.65 -7.67
N PRO A 236 15.74 24.93 -7.68
CA PRO A 236 15.21 25.56 -6.48
C PRO A 236 13.97 24.79 -6.00
N ASP A 237 13.83 24.58 -4.69
CA ASP A 237 12.73 23.79 -4.11
C ASP A 237 11.77 24.69 -3.31
N PRO A 238 10.66 25.15 -3.91
CA PRO A 238 9.66 25.98 -3.24
C PRO A 238 9.10 25.38 -1.95
N ALA A 239 8.89 24.06 -1.89
CA ALA A 239 8.33 23.42 -0.71
C ALA A 239 9.34 23.40 0.44
N ALA A 240 10.62 23.12 0.15
CA ALA A 240 11.70 23.22 1.13
C ALA A 240 11.87 24.66 1.65
N LYS A 241 11.80 25.67 0.77
CA LYS A 241 11.82 27.09 1.17
C LYS A 241 10.66 27.46 2.09
N VAL A 242 9.45 26.94 1.84
CA VAL A 242 8.29 27.16 2.73
C VAL A 242 8.51 26.51 4.09
N LEU A 243 9.01 25.26 4.13
CA LEU A 243 9.37 24.60 5.39
C LEU A 243 10.39 25.44 6.17
N GLN A 244 11.47 25.86 5.52
CA GLN A 244 12.55 26.64 6.12
C GLN A 244 12.06 28.01 6.67
N ALA A 245 11.20 28.71 5.92
CA ALA A 245 10.82 30.10 6.21
C ALA A 245 10.20 30.32 7.59
N GLN A 246 9.44 29.35 8.12
CA GLN A 246 8.86 29.43 9.46
C GLN A 246 8.93 28.09 10.23
N LEU A 247 10.06 27.37 10.18
CA LEU A 247 10.29 26.09 10.87
C LEU A 247 9.75 26.04 12.31
N ASN A 248 10.09 27.05 13.11
CA ASN A 248 9.77 27.14 14.54
C ASN A 248 8.39 27.76 14.82
N SER A 249 7.60 28.06 13.79
CA SER A 249 6.24 28.55 13.99
C SER A 249 5.26 27.41 14.25
N PRO A 250 4.29 27.59 15.16
CA PRO A 250 3.23 26.61 15.36
C PRO A 250 2.44 26.33 14.08
N VAL A 251 2.05 25.07 13.87
CA VAL A 251 1.14 24.71 12.78
C VAL A 251 -0.22 25.36 13.02
N ILE A 252 -0.90 25.76 11.94
CA ILE A 252 -2.25 26.31 12.03
C ILE A 252 -3.25 25.19 11.73
N VAL A 253 -3.95 24.72 12.75
CA VAL A 253 -5.09 23.81 12.57
C VAL A 253 -6.31 24.64 12.18
N VAL A 254 -6.97 24.30 11.07
CA VAL A 254 -8.10 25.08 10.55
C VAL A 254 -9.14 24.18 9.89
N ASP A 255 -10.42 24.48 10.13
CA ASP A 255 -11.53 23.80 9.45
C ASP A 255 -11.66 24.31 8.01
N VAL A 256 -11.95 23.40 7.07
CA VAL A 256 -12.18 23.68 5.64
C VAL A 256 -13.29 24.72 5.42
N GLU A 257 -14.25 24.79 6.35
CA GLU A 257 -15.35 25.76 6.34
C GLU A 257 -15.03 27.12 7.02
N ASP A 258 -13.80 27.37 7.50
CA ASP A 258 -13.42 28.64 8.13
C ASP A 258 -13.52 29.81 7.14
N LYS A 259 -14.26 30.86 7.53
CA LYS A 259 -14.47 32.09 6.74
C LYS A 259 -13.17 32.84 6.41
N ASN A 260 -12.11 32.64 7.21
CA ASN A 260 -10.80 33.22 7.01
C ASN A 260 -9.89 32.37 6.11
N LEU A 261 -10.28 31.15 5.72
CA LEU A 261 -9.42 30.25 4.94
C LEU A 261 -8.94 30.89 3.62
N HIS A 262 -9.79 31.67 2.95
CA HIS A 262 -9.38 32.48 1.78
C HIS A 262 -8.17 33.36 2.11
N THR A 263 -8.29 34.16 3.18
CA THR A 263 -7.22 35.06 3.65
C THR A 263 -5.98 34.29 4.07
N MET A 264 -6.14 33.16 4.75
CA MET A 264 -5.02 32.31 5.15
C MET A 264 -4.25 31.75 3.96
N LEU A 265 -4.94 31.32 2.89
CA LEU A 265 -4.31 30.73 1.69
C LEU A 265 -3.79 31.74 0.67
N THR A 266 -4.21 33.01 0.73
CA THR A 266 -3.86 34.04 -0.27
C THR A 266 -3.05 35.22 0.29
N SER A 267 -3.27 35.65 1.53
CA SER A 267 -2.66 36.87 2.08
C SER A 267 -1.17 36.66 2.42
N PRO A 268 -0.25 37.57 1.99
CA PRO A 268 1.19 37.48 2.27
C PRO A 268 1.55 37.28 3.74
N LYS A 269 0.71 37.74 4.68
CA LYS A 269 0.84 37.52 6.14
C LYS A 269 1.08 36.05 6.51
N TYR A 270 0.52 35.12 5.73
CA TYR A 270 0.56 33.68 5.98
C TYR A 270 1.56 32.94 5.07
N ALA A 271 2.41 33.63 4.31
CA ALA A 271 3.48 32.98 3.56
C ALA A 271 4.50 32.31 4.51
N GLY A 272 5.00 31.14 4.14
CA GLY A 272 5.84 30.28 4.97
C GLY A 272 5.08 29.44 6.02
N ARG A 273 3.74 29.57 6.13
CA ARG A 273 2.97 28.81 7.15
C ARG A 273 2.65 27.40 6.71
N VAL A 274 2.62 26.51 7.71
CA VAL A 274 2.08 25.15 7.62
C VAL A 274 0.68 25.12 8.22
N PHE A 275 -0.25 24.49 7.50
CA PHE A 275 -1.63 24.27 7.91
C PHE A 275 -1.93 22.78 8.01
N LEU A 276 -2.72 22.39 9.01
CA LEU A 276 -3.35 21.08 9.08
C LEU A 276 -4.87 21.30 8.94
N LEU A 277 -5.46 20.71 7.90
CA LEU A 277 -6.89 20.83 7.65
C LEU A 277 -7.69 19.85 8.52
N ARG A 278 -8.88 20.30 8.90
CA ARG A 278 -9.98 19.49 9.40
C ARG A 278 -11.19 19.75 8.51
N PHE A 279 -12.07 18.78 8.34
CA PHE A 279 -13.35 18.96 7.64
C PHE A 279 -14.50 18.76 8.63
N ALA A 280 -15.13 19.86 9.06
CA ALA A 280 -16.04 19.84 10.22
C ALA A 280 -17.29 18.99 9.98
N GLN A 281 -17.72 18.82 8.72
CA GLN A 281 -18.79 17.90 8.33
C GLN A 281 -18.53 16.42 8.67
N LEU A 282 -17.27 16.01 8.81
CA LEU A 282 -16.88 14.64 9.16
C LEU A 282 -16.88 14.38 10.66
N ASP A 283 -16.79 15.44 11.49
CA ASP A 283 -16.67 15.31 12.94
C ASP A 283 -17.88 14.53 13.52
N PRO A 284 -17.68 13.35 14.14
CA PRO A 284 -18.77 12.55 14.71
C PRO A 284 -19.51 13.31 15.83
N ARG A 285 -18.90 14.34 16.43
CA ARG A 285 -19.46 15.21 17.47
C ARG A 285 -20.38 16.30 16.90
N ALA A 286 -20.29 16.61 15.60
CA ALA A 286 -21.13 17.61 14.93
C ALA A 286 -22.56 17.11 14.67
N LYS A 287 -22.77 15.80 14.48
CA LYS A 287 -24.10 15.20 14.21
C LYS A 287 -24.94 15.00 15.49
N LYS A 288 -25.09 16.08 16.28
CA LYS A 288 -25.74 16.12 17.62
C LYS A 288 -27.25 16.42 17.63
N GLN A 289 -27.99 16.11 16.56
CA GLN A 289 -29.46 16.21 16.55
C GLN A 289 -30.12 14.92 16.03
N GLY A 290 -31.01 14.34 16.83
CA GLY A 290 -31.75 13.12 16.48
C GLY A 290 -31.90 12.13 17.64
N LYS A 291 -32.59 11.00 17.38
CA LYS A 291 -32.88 9.94 18.37
C LYS A 291 -31.63 9.20 18.90
N ASN A 292 -30.49 9.31 18.23
CA ASN A 292 -29.25 8.58 18.54
C ASN A 292 -28.24 9.47 19.28
N ARG A 293 -28.73 10.34 20.17
CA ARG A 293 -27.89 11.26 20.96
C ARG A 293 -27.06 10.49 21.98
N GLY A 294 -25.80 10.22 21.66
CA GLY A 294 -24.84 9.51 22.51
C GLY A 294 -24.19 8.29 21.87
N GLU A 295 -24.67 7.83 20.71
CA GLU A 295 -23.95 6.83 19.91
C GLU A 295 -22.78 7.51 19.19
N MET A 296 -21.54 7.16 19.55
CA MET A 296 -20.37 7.47 18.73
C MET A 296 -20.48 6.71 17.40
N LYS A 297 -20.97 7.38 16.36
CA LYS A 297 -20.83 6.88 14.99
C LYS A 297 -19.36 6.92 14.61
N GLN A 298 -18.92 5.94 13.83
CA GLN A 298 -17.61 5.99 13.19
C GLN A 298 -17.50 7.28 12.37
N GLU A 299 -16.37 7.96 12.50
CA GLU A 299 -16.04 9.15 11.73
C GLU A 299 -16.15 8.84 10.22
N GLU A 300 -16.84 9.71 9.48
CA GLU A 300 -16.92 9.63 8.03
C GLU A 300 -15.57 10.08 7.46
N SER A 301 -15.10 9.45 6.39
CA SER A 301 -13.79 9.76 5.78
C SER A 301 -13.93 10.22 4.35
N VAL A 302 -13.11 11.22 4.00
CA VAL A 302 -12.91 11.72 2.64
C VAL A 302 -11.50 11.34 2.20
N HIS A 303 -11.21 11.33 0.90
CA HIS A 303 -9.82 11.15 0.46
C HIS A 303 -9.03 12.44 0.70
N ALA A 304 -7.81 12.35 1.19
CA ALA A 304 -7.05 13.53 1.59
C ALA A 304 -6.76 14.51 0.43
N GLU A 305 -6.70 14.04 -0.84
CA GLU A 305 -6.62 14.95 -1.99
C GLU A 305 -7.93 15.75 -2.20
N GLN A 306 -9.07 15.14 -1.87
CA GLN A 306 -10.38 15.74 -2.03
C GLN A 306 -10.59 16.82 -0.98
N GLU A 307 -10.16 16.63 0.27
CA GLU A 307 -10.18 17.67 1.30
C GLU A 307 -9.39 18.93 0.87
N LEU A 308 -8.25 18.76 0.20
CA LEU A 308 -7.48 19.88 -0.37
C LEU A 308 -8.25 20.60 -1.49
N LEU A 309 -8.95 19.86 -2.37
CA LEU A 309 -9.81 20.45 -3.41
C LEU A 309 -11.07 21.12 -2.84
N ILE A 310 -11.67 20.55 -1.78
CA ILE A 310 -12.78 21.16 -1.03
C ILE A 310 -12.29 22.44 -0.35
N ALA A 311 -11.08 22.46 0.24
CA ALA A 311 -10.48 23.67 0.81
C ALA A 311 -10.32 24.78 -0.24
N LEU A 312 -9.79 24.48 -1.44
CA LEU A 312 -9.70 25.45 -2.53
C LEU A 312 -11.09 25.98 -2.95
N SER A 313 -12.08 25.09 -3.04
CA SER A 313 -13.46 25.43 -3.43
C SER A 313 -14.17 26.29 -2.37
N HIS A 314 -14.13 25.88 -1.09
CA HIS A 314 -14.78 26.57 0.04
C HIS A 314 -14.12 27.91 0.31
N ALA A 315 -12.79 27.98 0.25
CA ALA A 315 -12.06 29.24 0.34
C ALA A 315 -12.30 30.13 -0.89
N GLY A 316 -12.89 29.65 -1.98
CA GLY A 316 -13.10 30.43 -3.20
C GLY A 316 -11.79 30.94 -3.79
N VAL A 317 -10.70 30.18 -3.68
CA VAL A 317 -9.41 30.54 -4.27
C VAL A 317 -9.54 30.43 -5.78
N THR A 318 -9.34 31.55 -6.48
CA THR A 318 -9.41 31.57 -7.95
C THR A 318 -8.07 31.18 -8.59
N PRO A 319 -8.05 30.69 -9.84
CA PRO A 319 -6.81 30.37 -10.53
C PRO A 319 -5.83 31.55 -10.59
N GLY A 320 -6.30 32.78 -10.84
CA GLY A 320 -5.44 33.98 -10.84
C GLY A 320 -4.76 34.25 -9.49
N GLN A 321 -5.31 33.75 -8.38
CA GLN A 321 -4.73 33.86 -7.04
C GLN A 321 -3.79 32.70 -6.68
N ALA A 322 -3.78 31.59 -7.44
CA ALA A 322 -2.96 30.40 -7.16
C ALA A 322 -1.90 30.13 -8.24
N ALA A 323 -2.19 30.45 -9.51
CA ALA A 323 -1.37 30.13 -10.68
C ALA A 323 -0.13 31.04 -10.86
N THR A 324 0.05 32.03 -9.98
CA THR A 324 1.24 32.91 -10.00
C THR A 324 2.46 32.28 -9.32
N LYS A 325 2.28 31.16 -8.61
CA LYS A 325 3.31 30.42 -7.87
C LYS A 325 3.12 28.91 -8.06
N PRO A 326 4.15 28.08 -7.84
CA PRO A 326 4.02 26.62 -7.94
C PRO A 326 2.86 26.09 -7.09
N LEU A 327 1.99 25.30 -7.73
CA LEU A 327 0.84 24.65 -7.12
C LEU A 327 1.04 23.14 -7.23
N VAL A 328 1.20 22.46 -6.11
CA VAL A 328 1.51 21.02 -6.08
C VAL A 328 0.56 20.33 -5.12
N ILE A 329 -0.02 19.20 -5.50
CA ILE A 329 -0.74 18.28 -4.60
C ILE A 329 -0.05 16.91 -4.66
N MET A 330 0.64 16.56 -3.57
CA MET A 330 1.43 15.33 -3.44
C MET A 330 1.37 14.82 -2.01
N GLY A 331 1.49 13.51 -1.83
CA GLY A 331 1.39 12.92 -0.50
C GLY A 331 1.85 11.48 -0.45
N LYS A 332 1.69 10.84 0.71
CA LYS A 332 2.27 9.52 0.99
C LYS A 332 1.93 8.47 -0.08
N TYR A 333 0.70 8.52 -0.59
CA TYR A 333 0.21 7.65 -1.66
C TYR A 333 -0.12 8.46 -2.92
N ARG A 334 -0.16 7.77 -4.06
CA ARG A 334 -0.64 8.31 -5.33
C ARG A 334 -2.17 8.43 -5.30
N PRO A 335 -2.76 9.42 -5.99
CA PRO A 335 -4.21 9.58 -6.02
C PRO A 335 -4.88 8.33 -6.60
N CYS A 336 -6.06 7.99 -6.07
CA CYS A 336 -6.92 7.00 -6.70
C CYS A 336 -7.48 7.53 -8.03
N MET A 337 -8.00 6.67 -8.91
CA MET A 337 -8.46 7.08 -10.24
C MET A 337 -9.52 8.22 -10.20
N GLY A 338 -10.42 8.23 -9.20
CA GLY A 338 -11.39 9.30 -9.00
C GLY A 338 -10.75 10.63 -8.58
N CYS A 339 -9.85 10.59 -7.59
CA CYS A 339 -9.08 11.78 -7.18
C CYS A 339 -8.21 12.32 -8.32
N ALA A 340 -7.59 11.45 -9.12
CA ALA A 340 -6.77 11.86 -10.25
C ALA A 340 -7.59 12.53 -11.36
N ALA A 341 -8.78 12.01 -11.67
CA ALA A 341 -9.70 12.66 -12.61
C ALA A 341 -10.15 14.05 -12.08
N ALA A 342 -10.36 14.20 -10.76
CA ALA A 342 -10.70 15.48 -10.15
C ALA A 342 -9.53 16.49 -10.21
N LEU A 343 -8.31 16.06 -9.90
CA LEU A 343 -7.09 16.87 -10.04
C LEU A 343 -6.86 17.30 -11.50
N THR A 344 -7.09 16.38 -12.45
CA THR A 344 -7.03 16.65 -13.89
C THR A 344 -8.08 17.69 -14.30
N TYR A 345 -9.33 17.55 -13.85
CA TYR A 345 -10.40 18.53 -14.10
C TYR A 345 -10.06 19.91 -13.52
N TYR A 346 -9.48 20.00 -12.32
CA TYR A 346 -9.06 21.28 -11.74
C TYR A 346 -7.95 21.95 -12.57
N ARG A 347 -6.97 21.17 -13.03
CA ARG A 347 -5.87 21.64 -13.88
C ARG A 347 -6.37 22.11 -15.25
N ASP A 348 -7.16 21.27 -15.92
CA ASP A 348 -7.49 21.39 -17.34
C ASP A 348 -8.75 22.23 -17.59
N GLN A 349 -9.78 22.15 -16.71
CA GLN A 349 -11.08 22.82 -16.89
C GLN A 349 -11.29 24.02 -15.96
N MET A 350 -10.83 23.94 -14.70
CA MET A 350 -11.00 25.04 -13.74
C MET A 350 -9.89 26.10 -13.85
N GLY A 351 -8.90 25.91 -14.73
CA GLY A 351 -7.86 26.90 -15.04
C GLY A 351 -6.64 26.88 -14.11
N PHE A 352 -6.51 25.90 -13.21
CA PHE A 352 -5.31 25.72 -12.39
C PHE A 352 -4.20 25.01 -13.19
N GLY A 353 -3.86 25.52 -14.38
CA GLY A 353 -3.01 24.83 -15.36
C GLY A 353 -1.58 24.53 -14.91
N ASN A 354 -1.13 25.13 -13.80
CA ASN A 354 0.16 24.86 -13.16
C ASN A 354 0.07 23.86 -11.98
N LEU A 355 -1.09 23.25 -11.73
CA LEU A 355 -1.28 22.20 -10.72
C LEU A 355 -0.51 20.92 -11.12
N SER A 356 0.51 20.57 -10.33
CA SER A 356 1.25 19.32 -10.44
C SER A 356 0.80 18.28 -9.40
N PHE A 357 0.74 17.01 -9.79
CA PHE A 357 0.36 15.86 -8.95
C PHE A 357 0.89 14.54 -9.55
N ASP A 358 0.85 13.43 -8.80
CA ASP A 358 1.26 12.12 -9.34
C ASP A 358 0.20 11.57 -10.32
N GLU A 359 0.39 11.85 -11.61
CA GLU A 359 -0.48 11.37 -12.70
C GLU A 359 -0.56 9.83 -12.80
N ASN A 360 0.34 9.10 -12.14
CA ASN A 360 0.36 7.64 -12.13
C ASN A 360 -0.65 7.07 -11.12
N TYR A 361 -1.92 7.32 -11.37
CA TYR A 361 -3.00 7.01 -10.42
C TYR A 361 -3.14 5.51 -10.10
N GLY A 362 -3.71 5.25 -8.91
CA GLY A 362 -4.01 3.94 -8.38
C GLY A 362 -5.38 3.39 -8.80
N HIS A 363 -5.92 2.49 -7.99
CA HIS A 363 -7.21 1.84 -8.23
C HIS A 363 -8.38 2.85 -8.25
N TYR A 364 -9.49 2.47 -8.88
CA TYR A 364 -10.78 3.13 -8.78
C TYR A 364 -11.53 2.68 -7.52
N PHE A 365 -12.09 3.64 -6.77
CA PHE A 365 -12.97 3.40 -5.63
C PHE A 365 -14.28 4.16 -5.82
N GLN A 366 -15.41 3.46 -5.75
CA GLN A 366 -16.73 4.11 -5.83
C GLN A 366 -16.96 5.10 -4.67
N GLY A 367 -16.39 4.84 -3.50
CA GLY A 367 -16.45 5.74 -2.35
C GLY A 367 -15.84 7.11 -2.63
N SER A 368 -14.69 7.15 -3.30
CA SER A 368 -14.04 8.39 -3.74
C SER A 368 -14.97 9.24 -4.62
N VAL A 369 -15.58 8.64 -5.65
CA VAL A 369 -16.45 9.40 -6.57
C VAL A 369 -17.77 9.79 -5.91
N ASN A 370 -18.33 8.95 -5.03
CA ASN A 370 -19.50 9.32 -4.23
C ASN A 370 -19.21 10.51 -3.28
N SER A 371 -17.99 10.58 -2.75
CA SER A 371 -17.55 11.72 -1.92
C SER A 371 -17.41 13.00 -2.76
N LEU A 372 -16.81 12.92 -3.97
CA LEU A 372 -16.79 14.03 -4.91
C LEU A 372 -18.20 14.53 -5.26
N HIS A 373 -19.13 13.64 -5.55
CA HIS A 373 -20.53 14.02 -5.80
C HIS A 373 -21.20 14.68 -4.60
N THR A 374 -20.79 14.36 -3.36
CA THR A 374 -21.38 14.92 -2.14
C THR A 374 -20.81 16.30 -1.78
N HIS A 375 -19.49 16.50 -1.94
CA HIS A 375 -18.79 17.72 -1.45
C HIS A 375 -18.22 18.61 -2.56
N LEU A 376 -18.13 18.09 -3.79
CA LEU A 376 -17.62 18.76 -4.99
C LEU A 376 -18.57 18.51 -6.18
N GLU A 377 -19.90 18.51 -5.95
CA GLU A 377 -20.92 18.28 -7.01
C GLU A 377 -20.68 19.13 -8.27
N HIS A 378 -20.10 20.33 -8.10
CA HIS A 378 -19.75 21.23 -9.18
C HIS A 378 -18.71 20.71 -10.18
N ILE A 379 -17.99 19.61 -9.92
CA ILE A 379 -17.11 18.95 -10.90
C ILE A 379 -17.74 17.71 -11.56
N ILE A 380 -18.92 17.24 -11.11
CA ILE A 380 -19.53 16.02 -11.64
C ILE A 380 -20.36 16.34 -12.89
N ASP A 381 -19.67 16.41 -14.02
CA ASP A 381 -20.24 16.66 -15.34
C ASP A 381 -19.63 15.78 -16.45
N ASP A 382 -19.95 16.10 -17.71
CA ASP A 382 -19.48 15.35 -18.88
C ASP A 382 -17.95 15.42 -19.08
N ASP A 383 -17.27 16.48 -18.62
CA ASP A 383 -15.81 16.62 -18.76
C ASP A 383 -15.08 15.76 -17.71
N TYR A 384 -15.56 15.74 -16.47
CA TYR A 384 -15.06 14.77 -15.47
C TYR A 384 -15.35 13.32 -15.89
N LEU A 385 -16.52 13.04 -16.47
CA LEU A 385 -16.83 11.74 -17.08
C LEU A 385 -15.91 11.42 -18.27
N ALA A 386 -15.50 12.41 -19.08
CA ALA A 386 -14.54 12.21 -20.16
C ALA A 386 -13.16 11.82 -19.63
N HIS A 387 -12.67 12.45 -18.58
CA HIS A 387 -11.43 12.05 -17.90
C HIS A 387 -11.51 10.62 -17.35
N ILE A 388 -12.62 10.24 -16.70
CA ILE A 388 -12.83 8.85 -16.25
C ILE A 388 -12.84 7.87 -17.44
N LYS A 389 -13.57 8.17 -18.52
CA LYS A 389 -13.59 7.34 -19.75
C LYS A 389 -12.20 7.16 -20.35
N GLN A 390 -11.39 8.23 -20.40
CA GLN A 390 -10.00 8.17 -20.86
C GLN A 390 -9.16 7.26 -19.95
N MET A 391 -9.25 7.43 -18.62
CA MET A 391 -8.51 6.64 -17.64
C MET A 391 -8.91 5.15 -17.60
N VAL A 392 -10.16 4.83 -17.95
CA VAL A 392 -10.68 3.46 -18.05
C VAL A 392 -10.28 2.80 -19.37
N ARG A 393 -10.51 3.47 -20.51
CA ARG A 393 -10.39 2.85 -21.84
C ARG A 393 -9.00 2.93 -22.47
N ASN A 394 -8.31 4.04 -22.26
CA ASN A 394 -7.13 4.43 -23.05
C ASN A 394 -5.83 4.46 -22.22
N ASP A 395 -5.91 4.17 -20.92
CA ASP A 395 -4.79 4.15 -19.98
C ASP A 395 -4.93 2.93 -19.05
N ILE A 396 -3.92 2.65 -18.23
CA ILE A 396 -3.79 1.52 -17.33
C ILE A 396 -3.30 2.04 -15.98
N THR A 397 -3.88 1.56 -14.88
CA THR A 397 -3.47 1.90 -13.51
C THR A 397 -1.98 1.62 -13.22
N SER A 398 -1.38 2.41 -12.34
CA SER A 398 0.06 2.31 -12.02
C SER A 398 0.34 1.66 -10.66
N THR A 399 1.55 1.13 -10.50
CA THR A 399 2.05 0.50 -9.26
C THR A 399 3.57 0.73 -9.12
N PRO A 400 4.12 0.93 -7.92
CA PRO A 400 5.57 1.09 -7.74
C PRO A 400 6.28 -0.27 -7.66
N ALA A 401 7.52 -0.31 -8.16
CA ALA A 401 8.52 -1.29 -7.73
C ALA A 401 9.11 -0.90 -6.36
N MET A 402 9.93 -1.75 -5.76
CA MET A 402 10.64 -1.39 -4.53
C MET A 402 11.77 -0.39 -4.80
N ALA A 403 12.16 0.36 -3.76
CA ALA A 403 13.07 1.48 -3.90
C ALA A 403 14.54 1.07 -4.19
N HIS A 404 14.86 -0.23 -4.14
CA HIS A 404 16.16 -0.81 -4.49
C HIS A 404 16.12 -1.64 -5.80
N GLU A 405 14.97 -1.71 -6.47
CA GLU A 405 14.79 -2.52 -7.68
C GLU A 405 15.07 -1.70 -8.95
N ALA A 406 16.11 -2.06 -9.69
CA ALA A 406 16.39 -1.52 -11.01
C ALA A 406 15.38 -2.02 -12.06
N ALA A 407 15.06 -1.15 -13.02
CA ALA A 407 14.27 -1.53 -14.18
C ALA A 407 15.02 -2.56 -15.05
N PRO A 408 14.35 -3.60 -15.57
CA PRO A 408 14.96 -4.54 -16.49
C PRO A 408 15.23 -3.91 -17.86
N ALA A 409 16.15 -4.53 -18.61
CA ALA A 409 16.35 -4.21 -20.03
C ALA A 409 15.04 -4.33 -20.81
N GLY A 410 14.71 -3.32 -21.61
CA GLY A 410 13.44 -3.22 -22.33
C GLY A 410 12.28 -2.58 -21.56
N ALA A 411 12.49 -2.10 -20.33
CA ALA A 411 11.56 -1.18 -19.69
C ALA A 411 11.41 0.11 -20.52
N GLY A 412 10.17 0.50 -20.82
CA GLY A 412 9.87 1.73 -21.57
C GLY A 412 9.89 2.97 -20.68
N HIS A 413 9.81 4.16 -21.27
CA HIS A 413 9.75 5.41 -20.52
C HIS A 413 8.34 6.01 -20.58
N ARG A 414 7.74 6.30 -19.42
CA ARG A 414 6.39 6.88 -19.30
C ARG A 414 6.28 7.76 -18.06
N ARG A 415 5.54 8.89 -18.15
CA ARG A 415 5.32 9.84 -17.05
C ARG A 415 6.62 10.15 -16.29
N ARG A 416 7.63 10.55 -17.08
CA ARG A 416 8.99 10.91 -16.65
C ARG A 416 9.82 9.79 -16.01
N GLY A 417 9.45 8.51 -16.15
CA GLY A 417 10.21 7.41 -15.53
C GLY A 417 10.29 6.09 -16.31
N PRO A 418 11.26 5.23 -15.94
CA PRO A 418 11.32 3.85 -16.39
C PRO A 418 10.11 3.05 -15.88
N THR A 419 9.44 2.35 -16.79
CA THR A 419 8.19 1.62 -16.53
C THR A 419 8.11 0.31 -17.30
N LEU A 420 7.40 -0.67 -16.74
CA LEU A 420 7.14 -1.96 -17.37
C LEU A 420 5.66 -2.34 -17.20
N ARG A 421 5.05 -2.91 -18.24
CA ARG A 421 3.70 -3.47 -18.16
C ARG A 421 3.77 -4.83 -17.49
N VAL A 422 3.06 -4.99 -16.37
CA VAL A 422 3.07 -6.22 -15.55
C VAL A 422 1.64 -6.72 -15.29
N PRO A 423 1.41 -8.04 -15.17
CA PRO A 423 0.12 -8.56 -14.72
C PRO A 423 -0.23 -8.05 -13.32
N GLY A 424 -1.47 -7.63 -13.08
CA GLY A 424 -1.85 -6.97 -11.82
C GLY A 424 -1.72 -7.82 -10.55
N ARG A 425 -1.54 -9.14 -10.68
CA ARG A 425 -1.12 -10.02 -9.56
C ARG A 425 0.26 -9.66 -8.98
N LEU A 426 1.04 -8.80 -9.64
CA LEU A 426 2.34 -8.29 -9.21
C LEU A 426 2.25 -6.82 -8.71
N ALA A 427 1.05 -6.24 -8.63
CA ALA A 427 0.89 -4.87 -8.14
C ALA A 427 1.07 -4.81 -6.61
N ALA A 428 1.95 -3.93 -6.14
CA ALA A 428 2.22 -3.71 -4.72
C ALA A 428 0.93 -3.46 -3.91
N ARG A 429 0.89 -3.96 -2.66
CA ARG A 429 -0.27 -3.79 -1.76
C ARG A 429 -0.44 -2.35 -1.26
N GLN A 430 0.60 -1.54 -1.34
CA GLN A 430 0.63 -0.14 -0.93
C GLN A 430 0.42 0.81 -2.12
N ALA A 431 -0.24 1.94 -1.84
CA ALA A 431 -0.60 2.94 -2.84
C ALA A 431 0.54 3.95 -3.12
N ASP A 432 1.79 3.61 -2.79
CA ASP A 432 2.98 4.47 -2.91
C ASP A 432 3.22 5.08 -4.31
N VAL A 433 3.78 6.30 -4.31
CA VAL A 433 4.27 7.04 -5.50
C VAL A 433 5.52 6.37 -6.11
N THR A 434 6.01 6.86 -7.27
CA THR A 434 7.29 6.38 -7.85
C THR A 434 8.43 6.63 -6.85
N PRO A 435 9.23 5.60 -6.49
CA PRO A 435 10.39 5.77 -5.61
C PRO A 435 11.40 6.74 -6.21
N VAL A 436 12.19 7.40 -5.36
CA VAL A 436 13.31 8.24 -5.81
C VAL A 436 14.58 7.40 -5.87
N ALA A 437 15.37 7.57 -6.92
CA ALA A 437 16.70 6.97 -7.07
C ALA A 437 17.82 7.78 -6.39
N SER A 438 17.48 8.78 -5.57
CA SER A 438 18.45 9.54 -4.76
C SER A 438 18.10 9.50 -3.27
N ASP A 439 19.14 9.39 -2.45
CA ASP A 439 19.10 9.42 -0.99
C ASP A 439 19.77 10.68 -0.44
N ALA A 440 19.83 10.79 0.88
CA ALA A 440 20.60 11.77 1.63
C ALA A 440 21.63 11.05 2.50
N GLU A 441 22.89 11.45 2.38
CA GLU A 441 23.96 11.12 3.32
C GLU A 441 24.44 12.40 4.02
N PHE A 442 25.09 12.24 5.15
CA PHE A 442 25.79 13.32 5.86
C PHE A 442 27.21 12.82 6.14
N ASP A 443 28.21 13.65 5.88
CA ASP A 443 29.60 13.36 6.26
C ASP A 443 29.83 13.58 7.78
N GLU A 444 31.06 13.37 8.23
CA GLU A 444 31.46 13.54 9.64
C GLU A 444 31.26 14.98 10.16
N ASP A 445 31.35 15.96 9.26
CA ASP A 445 31.12 17.39 9.54
C ASP A 445 29.63 17.78 9.51
N GLY A 446 28.73 16.85 9.15
CA GLY A 446 27.29 17.09 9.07
C GLY A 446 26.84 17.79 7.78
N THR A 447 27.63 17.69 6.70
CA THR A 447 27.30 18.22 5.38
C THR A 447 26.44 17.23 4.60
N TYR A 448 25.25 17.68 4.22
CA TYR A 448 24.31 16.96 3.39
C TYR A 448 24.89 16.69 2.00
N THR A 449 24.86 15.44 1.57
CA THR A 449 25.17 15.01 0.20
C THR A 449 24.02 14.20 -0.39
N ARG A 450 23.53 14.62 -1.56
CA ARG A 450 22.60 13.86 -2.41
C ARG A 450 23.38 12.76 -3.12
N VAL A 451 23.13 11.52 -2.74
CA VAL A 451 23.76 10.33 -3.35
C VAL A 451 22.78 9.56 -4.23
N ALA A 452 23.30 8.88 -5.25
CA ALA A 452 22.53 7.92 -6.01
C ALA A 452 22.25 6.68 -5.14
N ARG A 453 20.98 6.28 -5.02
CA ARG A 453 20.59 5.10 -4.24
C ARG A 453 21.05 3.83 -4.99
N PRO A 454 21.73 2.88 -4.32
CA PRO A 454 22.13 1.63 -4.95
C PRO A 454 20.91 0.79 -5.32
N LEU A 455 20.72 0.54 -6.62
CA LEU A 455 19.68 -0.34 -7.14
C LEU A 455 20.22 -1.78 -7.22
N GLN A 456 20.21 -2.46 -6.08
CA GLN A 456 20.91 -3.74 -5.87
C GLN A 456 20.31 -4.92 -6.65
N ASP A 457 19.01 -4.91 -6.92
CA ASP A 457 18.28 -6.02 -7.53
C ASP A 457 17.71 -5.56 -8.88
N THR A 458 17.96 -6.27 -9.98
CA THR A 458 17.18 -6.04 -11.22
C THR A 458 15.84 -6.75 -11.12
N TRP A 459 14.74 -6.03 -11.38
CA TRP A 459 13.41 -6.62 -11.31
C TRP A 459 13.18 -7.62 -12.45
N THR A 460 12.62 -8.78 -12.13
CA THR A 460 12.18 -9.78 -13.13
C THR A 460 10.84 -10.37 -12.73
N VAL A 461 10.09 -10.93 -13.68
CA VAL A 461 8.80 -11.59 -13.40
C VAL A 461 8.96 -12.76 -12.43
N ASP A 462 10.11 -13.45 -12.44
CA ASP A 462 10.42 -14.60 -11.59
C ASP A 462 10.90 -14.22 -10.17
N THR A 463 11.38 -12.98 -9.99
CA THR A 463 11.79 -12.42 -8.68
C THR A 463 10.77 -11.45 -8.09
N ALA A 464 9.74 -11.10 -8.87
CA ALA A 464 8.71 -10.16 -8.49
C ALA A 464 7.97 -10.61 -7.21
N PRO A 465 7.81 -9.74 -6.20
CA PRO A 465 6.95 -10.05 -5.08
C PRO A 465 5.51 -10.25 -5.57
N ALA A 466 4.85 -11.30 -5.10
CA ALA A 466 3.42 -11.47 -5.39
C ALA A 466 2.63 -10.36 -4.69
N GLY A 467 1.86 -9.63 -5.49
CA GLY A 467 1.10 -8.46 -5.10
C GLY A 467 -0.36 -8.76 -4.80
N ILE A 468 -1.23 -7.80 -5.12
CA ILE A 468 -2.67 -7.92 -4.86
C ILE A 468 -3.32 -8.96 -5.79
N GLY A 469 -3.91 -10.00 -5.21
CA GLY A 469 -4.67 -11.01 -5.97
C GLY A 469 -6.00 -10.49 -6.54
N LYS A 470 -6.45 -11.10 -7.65
CA LYS A 470 -7.80 -10.86 -8.22
C LYS A 470 -8.87 -11.55 -7.35
N GLY A 471 -9.99 -10.87 -7.08
CA GLY A 471 -11.12 -11.45 -6.35
C GLY A 471 -10.83 -11.77 -4.88
N THR A 472 -11.53 -12.75 -4.31
CA THR A 472 -11.44 -13.15 -2.89
C THR A 472 -10.26 -14.08 -2.57
N ALA A 473 -9.55 -14.57 -3.58
CA ALA A 473 -8.40 -15.44 -3.40
C ALA A 473 -7.19 -14.60 -2.98
N ALA A 474 -6.82 -14.70 -1.70
CA ALA A 474 -5.42 -14.56 -1.35
C ALA A 474 -4.69 -15.73 -2.04
N HIS A 475 -3.94 -15.45 -3.11
CA HIS A 475 -3.05 -16.44 -3.67
C HIS A 475 -2.07 -16.85 -2.57
N GLN A 476 -1.83 -18.16 -2.41
CA GLN A 476 -0.66 -18.59 -1.66
C GLN A 476 0.57 -18.12 -2.44
N VAL A 477 1.20 -17.09 -1.89
CA VAL A 477 2.38 -16.44 -2.45
C VAL A 477 3.55 -17.43 -2.40
N PRO A 478 4.14 -17.83 -3.55
CA PRO A 478 5.51 -18.31 -3.54
C PRO A 478 6.37 -17.17 -2.97
N ARG A 479 7.14 -17.44 -1.91
CA ARG A 479 8.04 -16.44 -1.35
C ARG A 479 9.10 -16.02 -2.38
N ARG A 480 9.78 -14.91 -2.13
CA ARG A 480 10.80 -14.37 -3.03
C ARG A 480 11.89 -15.42 -3.24
N ARG A 481 12.52 -15.43 -4.42
CA ARG A 481 13.79 -16.17 -4.65
C ARG A 481 15.02 -15.43 -4.10
N THR A 482 14.76 -14.28 -3.47
CA THR A 482 15.67 -13.18 -3.11
C THR A 482 15.27 -12.52 -1.78
N ASP A 483 14.68 -13.28 -0.84
CA ASP A 483 14.86 -12.94 0.57
C ASP A 483 16.38 -13.09 0.80
N LYS A 484 17.09 -11.98 1.01
CA LYS A 484 18.53 -12.04 1.29
C LYS A 484 18.71 -12.59 2.70
N LEU A 485 19.75 -13.39 2.90
CA LEU A 485 20.20 -13.74 4.25
C LEU A 485 20.55 -12.42 4.97
N THR A 486 20.16 -12.27 6.24
CA THR A 486 20.70 -11.17 7.06
C THR A 486 22.21 -11.34 7.22
N GLN A 487 22.93 -10.31 7.68
CA GLN A 487 24.36 -10.44 7.95
C GLN A 487 24.61 -11.57 8.96
N ASP A 488 23.88 -11.59 10.09
CA ASP A 488 23.93 -12.66 11.09
C ASP A 488 23.66 -14.06 10.50
N GLN A 489 22.72 -14.20 9.56
CA GLN A 489 22.41 -15.48 8.90
C GLN A 489 23.50 -15.89 7.91
N THR A 490 24.11 -14.91 7.25
CA THR A 490 25.25 -15.12 6.34
C THR A 490 26.46 -15.57 7.13
N ASP A 491 26.79 -14.88 8.22
CA ASP A 491 27.91 -15.20 9.12
C ASP A 491 27.67 -16.53 9.85
N GLN A 492 26.43 -16.84 10.23
CA GLN A 492 26.05 -18.15 10.77
C GLN A 492 26.25 -19.28 9.75
N LEU A 493 25.77 -19.13 8.52
CA LEU A 493 25.95 -20.13 7.46
C LEU A 493 27.43 -20.32 7.09
N HIS A 494 28.15 -19.21 6.92
CA HIS A 494 29.57 -19.20 6.63
C HIS A 494 30.36 -19.89 7.77
N GLY A 495 30.11 -19.50 9.02
CA GLY A 495 30.75 -20.09 10.20
C GLY A 495 30.45 -21.57 10.40
N LEU A 496 29.22 -22.03 10.11
CA LEU A 496 28.85 -23.44 10.16
C LEU A 496 29.45 -24.26 9.01
N TRP A 497 29.65 -23.67 7.82
CA TRP A 497 30.11 -24.39 6.63
C TRP A 497 31.65 -24.41 6.47
N ASN A 498 32.28 -23.26 6.67
CA ASN A 498 33.72 -23.03 6.54
C ASN A 498 34.45 -23.20 7.88
N GLY A 499 33.84 -22.79 8.98
CA GLY A 499 34.41 -22.81 10.33
C GLY A 499 34.63 -21.40 10.89
N GLY A 500 34.94 -21.31 12.18
CA GLY A 500 35.33 -20.06 12.82
C GLY A 500 36.81 -19.74 12.60
N ALA A 501 37.22 -18.50 12.87
CA ALA A 501 38.63 -18.11 12.82
C ALA A 501 39.48 -19.00 13.75
N GLY A 502 40.34 -19.83 13.16
CA GLY A 502 41.21 -20.77 13.88
C GLY A 502 40.66 -22.20 14.07
N ALA A 503 39.41 -22.49 13.68
CA ALA A 503 38.83 -23.84 13.79
C ALA A 503 38.00 -24.21 12.54
N GLY A 504 38.47 -25.20 11.77
CA GLY A 504 37.77 -25.67 10.57
C GLY A 504 36.43 -26.35 10.89
N ALA A 505 35.44 -26.20 10.01
CA ALA A 505 34.11 -26.77 10.21
C ALA A 505 34.10 -28.29 10.43
N THR A 506 33.34 -28.72 11.43
CA THR A 506 33.08 -30.15 11.73
C THR A 506 32.02 -30.72 10.79
N ASN A 507 31.83 -32.04 10.82
CA ASN A 507 30.76 -32.68 10.05
C ASN A 507 29.37 -32.29 10.59
N GLU A 508 29.21 -32.13 11.90
CA GLU A 508 27.95 -31.68 12.51
C GLU A 508 27.62 -30.23 12.10
N SER A 509 28.59 -29.32 12.14
CA SER A 509 28.38 -27.92 11.74
C SER A 509 28.01 -27.80 10.25
N ARG A 510 28.68 -28.55 9.37
CA ARG A 510 28.30 -28.62 7.95
C ARG A 510 26.94 -29.24 7.73
N GLN A 511 26.56 -30.22 8.53
CA GLN A 511 25.22 -30.80 8.46
C GLN A 511 24.16 -29.78 8.89
N GLN A 512 24.38 -29.04 9.98
CA GLN A 512 23.52 -27.92 10.39
C GLN A 512 23.43 -26.83 9.32
N ALA A 513 24.54 -26.51 8.63
CA ALA A 513 24.52 -25.64 7.47
C ALA A 513 23.67 -26.20 6.32
N ILE A 514 23.79 -27.49 5.97
CA ILE A 514 22.92 -28.12 4.94
C ILE A 514 21.45 -28.03 5.34
N GLU A 515 21.12 -28.25 6.61
CA GLU A 515 19.75 -28.17 7.12
C GLU A 515 19.19 -26.75 7.04
N LEU A 516 19.97 -25.74 7.43
CA LEU A 516 19.63 -24.32 7.27
C LEU A 516 19.51 -23.93 5.79
N LEU A 517 20.49 -24.24 4.95
CA LEU A 517 20.48 -24.00 3.50
C LEU A 517 19.26 -24.66 2.83
N PHE A 518 18.90 -25.89 3.24
CA PHE A 518 17.70 -26.56 2.75
C PHE A 518 16.42 -25.87 3.22
N ASN A 519 16.35 -25.46 4.48
CA ASN A 519 15.21 -24.72 5.00
C ASN A 519 15.07 -23.34 4.32
N TYR A 520 16.16 -22.62 4.07
CA TYR A 520 16.13 -21.37 3.32
C TYR A 520 15.76 -21.59 1.84
N HIS A 521 16.23 -22.67 1.21
CA HIS A 521 15.87 -23.02 -0.17
C HIS A 521 14.41 -23.48 -0.30
N ARG A 522 13.86 -24.20 0.69
CA ARG A 522 12.53 -24.82 0.63
C ARG A 522 11.41 -24.00 1.27
N SER A 523 11.69 -23.30 2.37
CA SER A 523 10.72 -22.51 3.15
C SER A 523 10.84 -20.99 2.94
N SER A 524 12.02 -20.52 2.53
CA SER A 524 12.26 -19.12 2.10
C SER A 524 12.57 -19.02 0.60
N THR A 525 12.46 -20.12 -0.16
CA THR A 525 12.59 -20.18 -1.63
C THR A 525 13.89 -19.59 -2.22
N MET A 526 14.93 -19.36 -1.41
CA MET A 526 16.14 -18.66 -1.82
C MET A 526 16.87 -19.36 -2.98
N SER A 527 17.42 -18.57 -3.91
CA SER A 527 18.18 -19.11 -5.04
C SER A 527 19.46 -19.84 -4.60
N LEU A 528 19.81 -20.92 -5.30
CA LEU A 528 21.04 -21.67 -5.04
C LEU A 528 22.30 -20.84 -5.32
N LYS A 529 22.22 -19.87 -6.22
CA LYS A 529 23.28 -18.88 -6.45
C LYS A 529 23.54 -18.03 -5.20
N HIS A 530 22.49 -17.47 -4.59
CA HIS A 530 22.62 -16.61 -3.41
C HIS A 530 23.03 -17.39 -2.15
N LEU A 531 22.38 -18.54 -1.92
CA LEU A 531 22.77 -19.44 -0.83
C LEU A 531 24.19 -19.97 -1.01
N GLY A 532 24.61 -20.24 -2.25
CA GLY A 532 25.96 -20.69 -2.58
C GLY A 532 27.02 -19.66 -2.25
N SER A 533 26.78 -18.36 -2.53
CA SER A 533 27.71 -17.29 -2.18
C SER A 533 27.91 -17.09 -0.67
N ALA A 534 26.95 -17.47 0.18
CA ALA A 534 27.12 -17.39 1.65
C ALA A 534 28.03 -18.50 2.22
N VAL A 535 28.40 -19.50 1.42
CA VAL A 535 29.18 -20.68 1.83
C VAL A 535 30.25 -21.09 0.79
N ASP A 536 30.64 -20.16 -0.07
CA ASP A 536 31.65 -20.33 -1.14
C ASP A 536 31.41 -21.54 -2.07
N LEU A 537 30.14 -21.85 -2.34
CA LEU A 537 29.73 -22.90 -3.27
C LEU A 537 29.11 -22.36 -4.56
N SER A 538 29.46 -22.99 -5.67
CA SER A 538 28.71 -22.82 -6.92
C SER A 538 27.30 -23.44 -6.80
N GLU A 539 26.33 -22.81 -7.46
CA GLU A 539 24.92 -23.23 -7.50
C GLU A 539 24.74 -24.73 -7.77
N ASN A 540 25.43 -25.27 -8.77
CA ASN A 540 25.37 -26.70 -9.12
C ASN A 540 25.85 -27.62 -7.98
N ARG A 541 26.88 -27.19 -7.25
CA ARG A 541 27.47 -27.97 -6.15
C ARG A 541 26.59 -27.92 -4.91
N LEU A 542 26.06 -26.76 -4.56
CA LEU A 542 25.05 -26.63 -3.49
C LEU A 542 23.78 -27.42 -3.82
N GLY A 543 23.25 -27.28 -5.04
CA GLY A 543 22.09 -28.03 -5.51
C GLY A 543 22.27 -29.55 -5.39
N THR A 544 23.49 -30.05 -5.60
CA THR A 544 23.83 -31.47 -5.38
C THR A 544 23.72 -31.88 -3.90
N TYR A 545 24.22 -31.06 -2.97
CA TYR A 545 24.10 -31.31 -1.52
C TYR A 545 22.64 -31.27 -1.07
N LEU A 546 21.87 -30.26 -1.47
CA LEU A 546 20.46 -30.12 -1.10
C LEU A 546 19.58 -31.23 -1.71
N THR A 547 19.83 -31.62 -2.96
CA THR A 547 19.14 -32.76 -3.60
C THR A 547 19.44 -34.08 -2.90
N ARG A 548 20.66 -34.26 -2.38
CA ARG A 548 21.01 -35.45 -1.61
C ARG A 548 20.31 -35.45 -0.25
N TYR A 549 20.39 -34.34 0.48
CA TYR A 549 19.71 -34.16 1.76
C TYR A 549 18.19 -34.38 1.65
N GLU A 550 17.53 -33.91 0.58
CA GLU A 550 16.11 -34.17 0.34
C GLU A 550 15.77 -35.65 0.15
N LYS A 551 16.67 -36.42 -0.47
CA LYS A 551 16.46 -37.85 -0.78
C LYS A 551 16.83 -38.77 0.38
N GLU A 552 17.87 -38.42 1.12
CA GLU A 552 18.54 -39.28 2.10
C GLU A 552 18.26 -38.87 3.57
N GLY A 553 17.86 -37.62 3.81
CA GLY A 553 17.59 -37.06 5.14
C GLY A 553 18.84 -36.61 5.89
N HIS A 554 18.77 -36.54 7.22
CA HIS A 554 19.93 -36.29 8.07
C HIS A 554 21.03 -37.33 7.80
N TRP A 555 22.28 -36.87 7.67
CA TRP A 555 23.41 -37.70 7.24
C TRP A 555 23.85 -38.66 8.35
N THR A 556 23.25 -39.84 8.42
CA THR A 556 23.69 -40.93 9.32
C THR A 556 24.93 -41.68 8.80
N HIS A 557 25.44 -41.34 7.62
CA HIS A 557 26.67 -41.90 7.07
C HIS A 557 27.68 -40.81 6.69
N THR A 558 28.78 -40.77 7.45
CA THR A 558 29.97 -39.98 7.17
C THR A 558 30.55 -40.36 5.79
N PRO A 559 30.93 -39.40 4.93
CA PRO A 559 31.61 -39.72 3.69
C PRO A 559 33.04 -40.18 3.98
N GLN A 560 33.25 -41.50 4.08
CA GLN A 560 34.61 -42.03 3.98
C GLN A 560 35.18 -41.72 2.60
N ARG A 561 36.45 -41.29 2.56
CA ARG A 561 37.21 -41.09 1.32
C ARG A 561 37.14 -42.37 0.48
N SER A 562 36.99 -42.16 -0.82
CA SER A 562 36.89 -43.21 -1.82
C SER A 562 38.05 -44.22 -1.74
N ASN A 563 37.75 -45.45 -1.34
CA ASN A 563 38.48 -46.64 -1.73
C ASN A 563 37.46 -47.73 -2.08
N LYS A 564 37.36 -48.08 -3.37
CA LYS A 564 36.66 -49.30 -3.80
C LYS A 564 37.43 -50.51 -3.25
N PRO A 565 36.70 -51.57 -2.87
CA PRO A 565 36.75 -52.75 -3.72
C PRO A 565 35.36 -53.19 -4.19
N ALA A 566 35.32 -54.20 -5.06
CA ALA A 566 34.15 -54.55 -5.87
C ALA A 566 33.58 -55.95 -5.56
N ARG A 567 32.43 -56.24 -6.20
CA ARG A 567 31.74 -57.54 -6.38
C ARG A 567 30.75 -57.97 -5.29
N GLY A 568 29.63 -58.53 -5.75
CA GLY A 568 28.58 -59.16 -4.94
C GLY A 568 27.21 -59.01 -5.62
N ALA A 569 26.84 -59.95 -6.49
CA ALA A 569 25.56 -59.90 -7.23
C ALA A 569 24.51 -60.85 -6.63
N ALA A 570 23.32 -60.31 -6.32
CA ALA A 570 22.02 -61.00 -6.25
C ALA A 570 20.95 -59.90 -6.07
N SER A 571 20.14 -59.59 -7.07
CA SER A 571 18.86 -60.25 -7.37
C SER A 571 17.90 -60.34 -6.17
N THR A 572 17.05 -59.34 -5.99
CA THR A 572 15.59 -59.58 -5.86
C THR A 572 14.77 -58.32 -6.14
N THR A 573 13.71 -58.50 -6.93
CA THR A 573 12.67 -57.51 -7.20
C THR A 573 11.88 -57.15 -5.94
N THR A 574 11.60 -55.86 -5.70
CA THR A 574 10.35 -55.45 -5.02
C THR A 574 9.96 -53.98 -5.21
N ALA A 575 8.69 -53.79 -5.58
CA ALA A 575 7.80 -52.66 -5.30
C ALA A 575 8.33 -51.21 -5.27
N THR A 576 7.85 -50.41 -6.23
CA THR A 576 7.82 -48.94 -6.18
C THR A 576 7.07 -48.42 -4.95
N SER A 577 7.80 -48.08 -3.88
CA SER A 577 7.23 -47.51 -2.66
C SER A 577 7.11 -45.97 -2.76
N ARG A 578 5.89 -45.47 -3.02
CA ARG A 578 5.57 -44.05 -2.82
C ARG A 578 5.51 -43.75 -1.33
N LYS A 579 6.58 -43.19 -0.75
CA LYS A 579 6.60 -42.77 0.66
C LYS A 579 5.64 -41.60 0.90
N LYS A 580 4.42 -41.97 1.31
CA LYS A 580 3.45 -41.15 2.03
C LYS A 580 4.12 -40.39 3.20
N GLY A 581 3.80 -39.10 3.34
CA GLY A 581 4.25 -38.28 4.47
C GLY A 581 3.63 -38.66 5.83
N ALA A 582 4.04 -37.97 6.89
CA ALA A 582 3.71 -38.27 8.29
C ALA A 582 2.23 -38.63 8.54
N VAL A 583 2.01 -39.71 9.30
CA VAL A 583 0.69 -40.32 9.53
C VAL A 583 -0.32 -39.34 10.15
N GLU A 584 0.14 -38.44 11.01
CA GLU A 584 -0.67 -37.42 11.70
C GLU A 584 -1.23 -36.34 10.77
N LYS A 585 -0.63 -36.14 9.59
CA LYS A 585 -1.09 -35.16 8.57
C LYS A 585 -1.68 -35.83 7.33
N GLN A 586 -1.82 -37.16 7.31
CA GLN A 586 -2.63 -37.83 6.30
C GLN A 586 -4.11 -37.67 6.63
N PHE A 587 -4.90 -37.24 5.65
CA PHE A 587 -6.35 -37.18 5.74
C PHE A 587 -6.92 -38.56 6.08
N SER A 588 -7.31 -38.78 7.34
CA SER A 588 -8.09 -39.95 7.71
C SER A 588 -9.49 -39.79 7.12
N LYS A 589 -9.70 -40.44 5.96
CA LYS A 589 -11.03 -40.92 5.58
C LYS A 589 -11.48 -41.80 6.75
N GLY A 590 -12.37 -41.26 7.59
CA GLY A 590 -12.91 -41.99 8.72
C GLY A 590 -13.63 -43.26 8.27
N ARG A 591 -13.86 -44.19 9.18
CA ARG A 591 -14.59 -45.41 8.83
C ARG A 591 -16.02 -45.07 8.36
N PRO A 592 -16.62 -45.88 7.46
CA PRO A 592 -17.99 -45.66 7.03
C PRO A 592 -18.97 -45.68 8.21
N LEU A 593 -20.06 -44.92 8.10
CA LEU A 593 -21.09 -44.86 9.14
C LEU A 593 -21.93 -46.14 9.11
N ASP A 594 -21.52 -47.10 9.94
CA ASP A 594 -22.17 -48.40 10.11
C ASP A 594 -23.53 -48.29 10.85
N ARG A 595 -24.16 -49.43 11.10
CA ARG A 595 -25.48 -49.50 11.75
C ARG A 595 -25.44 -49.00 13.19
N ALA A 596 -24.39 -49.30 13.95
CA ALA A 596 -24.28 -48.84 15.34
C ALA A 596 -24.16 -47.31 15.38
N GLY A 597 -23.29 -46.72 14.55
CA GLY A 597 -23.19 -45.27 14.43
C GLY A 597 -24.50 -44.59 14.03
N LYS A 598 -25.26 -45.17 13.09
CA LYS A 598 -26.59 -44.69 12.69
C LYS A 598 -27.61 -44.78 13.83
N ASP A 599 -27.64 -45.91 14.55
CA ASP A 599 -28.57 -46.13 15.65
C ASP A 599 -28.24 -45.22 16.85
N THR A 600 -26.97 -44.94 17.16
CA THR A 600 -26.55 -43.94 18.16
C THR A 600 -27.00 -42.52 17.79
N ILE A 601 -26.80 -42.10 16.54
CA ILE A 601 -27.26 -40.78 16.06
C ILE A 601 -28.79 -40.68 16.14
N LYS A 602 -29.50 -41.73 15.72
CA LYS A 602 -30.96 -41.80 15.76
C LYS A 602 -31.53 -41.80 17.18
N ALA A 603 -30.85 -42.45 18.12
CA ALA A 603 -31.19 -42.41 19.54
C ALA A 603 -31.00 -41.00 20.12
N ALA A 604 -29.88 -40.33 19.82
CA ALA A 604 -29.63 -38.96 20.27
C ALA A 604 -30.66 -37.96 19.72
N ILE A 605 -31.06 -38.09 18.45
CA ILE A 605 -32.11 -37.24 17.85
C ILE A 605 -33.47 -37.47 18.53
N ARG A 606 -33.85 -38.72 18.80
CA ARG A 606 -35.11 -39.08 19.49
C ARG A 606 -35.13 -38.64 20.96
N GLY A 607 -33.99 -38.70 21.65
CA GLY A 607 -33.82 -38.17 23.01
C GLY A 607 -33.99 -36.65 23.08
N LEU A 608 -33.90 -35.95 21.95
CA LEU A 608 -34.10 -34.50 21.80
C LEU A 608 -35.45 -34.18 21.14
N SER A 609 -36.46 -35.03 21.37
CA SER A 609 -37.83 -34.81 20.90
C SER A 609 -38.38 -33.47 21.38
N GLY A 610 -39.05 -32.74 20.47
CA GLY A 610 -39.48 -31.35 20.68
C GLY A 610 -38.53 -30.29 20.10
N ASN A 611 -37.28 -30.62 19.78
CA ASN A 611 -36.40 -29.67 19.09
C ASN A 611 -36.77 -29.52 17.59
N ALA A 612 -36.95 -28.28 17.13
CA ALA A 612 -37.36 -27.98 15.75
C ALA A 612 -36.39 -28.54 14.68
N TRP A 613 -35.08 -28.56 14.97
CA TRP A 613 -34.07 -29.11 14.06
C TRP A 613 -34.18 -30.63 13.95
N CYS A 614 -34.41 -31.32 15.07
CA CYS A 614 -34.66 -32.76 15.10
C CYS A 614 -35.94 -33.13 14.35
N ALA A 615 -37.02 -32.37 14.52
CA ALA A 615 -38.27 -32.57 13.80
C ALA A 615 -38.11 -32.36 12.28
N ASP A 616 -37.28 -31.40 11.83
CA ASP A 616 -36.93 -31.25 10.41
C ASP A 616 -36.09 -32.42 9.87
N TRP A 617 -35.17 -32.98 10.69
CA TRP A 617 -34.44 -34.19 10.31
C TRP A 617 -35.38 -35.37 10.14
N GLU A 618 -36.32 -35.61 11.06
CA GLU A 618 -37.29 -36.71 10.94
C GLU A 618 -38.21 -36.55 9.71
N ARG A 619 -38.61 -35.32 9.37
CA ARG A 619 -39.35 -35.02 8.12
C ARG A 619 -38.53 -35.35 6.86
N ARG A 620 -37.22 -35.09 6.85
CA ARG A 620 -36.32 -35.38 5.72
C ARG A 620 -36.00 -36.88 5.63
N HIS A 621 -35.75 -37.52 6.77
CA HIS A 621 -35.48 -38.95 6.86
C HIS A 621 -36.69 -39.82 6.50
N SER A 622 -37.91 -39.28 6.61
CA SER A 622 -39.17 -39.88 6.11
C SER A 622 -39.54 -39.46 4.67
N GLY A 623 -38.63 -38.79 3.95
CA GLY A 623 -38.78 -38.48 2.52
C GLY A 623 -39.65 -37.25 2.19
N ARG A 624 -39.99 -36.40 3.16
CA ARG A 624 -40.97 -35.30 2.98
C ARG A 624 -40.35 -33.91 2.69
N SER A 625 -39.04 -33.79 2.46
CA SER A 625 -38.37 -32.53 2.13
C SER A 625 -37.00 -32.73 1.48
N SER A 626 -36.58 -31.81 0.60
CA SER A 626 -35.41 -31.93 -0.28
C SER A 626 -34.28 -30.92 -0.03
N SER A 627 -34.41 -30.01 0.94
CA SER A 627 -33.35 -29.05 1.27
C SER A 627 -32.35 -29.60 2.30
N ASP A 628 -31.13 -29.05 2.33
CA ASP A 628 -30.13 -29.36 3.36
C ASP A 628 -30.45 -28.70 4.71
N LEU A 629 -30.08 -29.37 5.80
CA LEU A 629 -30.12 -28.84 7.16
C LEU A 629 -28.87 -28.01 7.44
N ASN A 630 -29.02 -26.93 8.22
CA ASN A 630 -27.86 -26.15 8.69
C ASN A 630 -27.30 -26.78 9.97
N PRO A 631 -26.09 -27.39 9.95
CA PRO A 631 -25.54 -28.10 11.11
C PRO A 631 -25.13 -27.16 12.25
N THR A 632 -24.96 -25.84 12.00
CA THR A 632 -24.62 -24.88 13.07
C THR A 632 -25.80 -24.56 14.01
N LYS A 633 -27.02 -24.94 13.59
CA LYS A 633 -28.29 -24.86 14.34
C LYS A 633 -28.70 -26.19 14.98
N ALA A 634 -27.92 -27.26 14.82
CA ALA A 634 -28.18 -28.53 15.48
C ALA A 634 -28.05 -28.38 17.02
N PRO A 635 -28.80 -29.16 17.82
CA PRO A 635 -28.67 -29.16 19.28
C PRO A 635 -27.24 -29.44 19.74
N LEU A 636 -26.79 -28.79 20.81
CA LEU A 636 -25.43 -28.93 21.33
C LEU A 636 -25.12 -30.38 21.74
N ASP A 637 -26.07 -31.08 22.36
CA ASP A 637 -25.86 -32.47 22.81
C ASP A 637 -25.84 -33.47 21.63
N LEU A 638 -26.51 -33.14 20.51
CA LEU A 638 -26.35 -33.90 19.26
C LEU A 638 -24.96 -33.65 18.64
N LEU A 639 -24.48 -32.40 18.65
CA LEU A 639 -23.13 -32.07 18.18
C LEU A 639 -22.04 -32.67 19.06
N ALA A 640 -22.26 -32.79 20.38
CA ALA A 640 -21.37 -33.49 21.30
C ALA A 640 -21.35 -35.00 21.02
N THR A 641 -22.52 -35.61 20.80
CA THR A 641 -22.64 -37.02 20.39
C THR A 641 -21.87 -37.31 19.10
N LEU A 642 -22.02 -36.45 18.09
CA LEU A 642 -21.32 -36.55 16.81
C LEU A 642 -19.80 -36.28 16.93
N ALA A 643 -19.40 -35.42 17.86
CA ALA A 643 -17.98 -35.20 18.18
C ALA A 643 -17.37 -36.43 18.87
N ARG A 644 -18.11 -37.09 19.77
CA ARG A 644 -17.73 -38.35 20.43
C ARG A 644 -17.56 -39.47 19.40
N LEU A 645 -18.57 -39.68 18.54
CA LEU A 645 -18.50 -40.63 17.41
C LEU A 645 -17.33 -40.34 16.44
N ARG A 646 -16.93 -39.07 16.27
CA ARG A 646 -15.73 -38.73 15.48
C ARG A 646 -14.42 -39.03 16.22
N ARG A 647 -14.37 -38.83 17.54
CA ARG A 647 -13.17 -39.01 18.38
C ARG A 647 -12.90 -40.49 18.64
N ASP A 648 -13.93 -41.23 19.06
CA ASP A 648 -13.78 -42.54 19.68
C ASP A 648 -13.92 -43.67 18.64
N ASP A 649 -14.85 -43.53 17.68
CA ASP A 649 -15.09 -44.52 16.62
C ASP A 649 -14.42 -44.16 15.27
N ASN A 650 -13.86 -42.95 15.14
CA ASN A 650 -13.25 -42.42 13.92
C ASN A 650 -14.18 -42.42 12.68
N TYR A 651 -15.49 -42.22 12.84
CA TYR A 651 -16.43 -42.15 11.70
C TYR A 651 -16.16 -40.99 10.74
N SER A 652 -16.51 -41.17 9.45
CA SER A 652 -16.38 -40.12 8.44
C SER A 652 -17.38 -38.98 8.60
N VAL A 653 -16.90 -37.73 8.60
CA VAL A 653 -17.75 -36.52 8.73
C VAL A 653 -18.63 -36.30 7.49
N SER A 654 -18.19 -36.73 6.30
CA SER A 654 -19.03 -36.63 5.09
C SER A 654 -20.22 -37.59 5.16
N GLU A 655 -20.03 -38.80 5.71
CA GLU A 655 -21.10 -39.79 5.84
C GLU A 655 -22.07 -39.45 6.98
N MET A 656 -21.56 -38.94 8.11
CA MET A 656 -22.43 -38.34 9.13
C MET A 656 -23.22 -37.17 8.56
N SER A 657 -22.61 -36.30 7.75
CA SER A 657 -23.31 -35.18 7.12
C SER A 657 -24.37 -35.62 6.12
N ALA A 658 -24.12 -36.67 5.34
CA ALA A 658 -25.09 -37.26 4.43
C ALA A 658 -26.27 -37.89 5.19
N TYR A 659 -26.00 -38.64 6.27
CA TYR A 659 -27.05 -39.22 7.13
C TYR A 659 -27.87 -38.17 7.89
N LEU A 660 -27.27 -37.02 8.21
CA LEU A 660 -27.93 -35.88 8.83
C LEU A 660 -28.60 -34.93 7.82
N HIS A 661 -28.52 -35.20 6.51
CA HIS A 661 -29.01 -34.31 5.45
C HIS A 661 -28.44 -32.87 5.56
N THR A 662 -27.17 -32.70 5.95
CA THR A 662 -26.50 -31.39 6.16
C THR A 662 -25.51 -31.01 5.04
N GLY A 663 -25.74 -31.50 3.82
CA GLY A 663 -24.86 -31.33 2.65
C GLY A 663 -23.82 -32.44 2.45
N SER A 664 -23.45 -32.69 1.20
CA SER A 664 -22.62 -33.83 0.77
C SER A 664 -21.16 -33.81 1.26
N ASN A 665 -20.52 -32.63 1.31
CA ASN A 665 -19.09 -32.51 1.63
C ASN A 665 -18.78 -32.49 3.14
N GLY A 666 -19.79 -32.28 4.00
CA GLY A 666 -19.64 -32.27 5.45
C GLY A 666 -18.82 -31.13 6.06
N ASP A 667 -18.36 -30.14 5.28
CA ASP A 667 -17.52 -29.05 5.79
C ASP A 667 -18.24 -28.16 6.81
N ASN A 668 -19.54 -27.91 6.62
CA ASN A 668 -20.35 -27.15 7.58
C ASN A 668 -20.57 -27.94 8.88
N LEU A 669 -20.73 -29.26 8.80
CA LEU A 669 -20.79 -30.12 9.99
C LEU A 669 -19.43 -30.13 10.70
N ARG A 670 -18.31 -30.28 9.96
CA ARG A 670 -16.95 -30.21 10.52
C ARG A 670 -16.70 -28.92 11.31
N LYS A 671 -17.15 -27.77 10.78
CA LYS A 671 -17.09 -26.47 11.48
C LYS A 671 -17.95 -26.46 12.75
N ALA A 672 -19.17 -27.00 12.72
CA ALA A 672 -20.04 -27.08 13.89
C ALA A 672 -19.47 -28.01 14.99
N LEU A 673 -18.91 -29.17 14.61
CA LEU A 673 -18.27 -30.08 15.55
C LEU A 673 -17.01 -29.47 16.20
N ASN A 674 -16.16 -28.80 15.41
CA ASN A 674 -14.95 -28.16 15.94
C ASN A 674 -15.26 -26.96 16.85
N ARG A 675 -16.28 -26.15 16.56
CA ARG A 675 -16.61 -24.90 17.30
C ARG A 675 -17.62 -25.08 18.44
N LYS A 676 -18.38 -26.18 18.48
CA LYS A 676 -19.44 -26.38 19.49
C LYS A 676 -19.47 -27.80 20.03
N GLY A 677 -19.36 -28.80 19.15
CA GLY A 677 -19.45 -30.21 19.54
C GLY A 677 -18.34 -30.65 20.49
N LYS A 678 -17.08 -30.27 20.23
CA LYS A 678 -15.93 -30.60 21.09
C LYS A 678 -16.00 -29.93 22.46
N GLU A 679 -16.33 -28.64 22.51
CA GLU A 679 -16.47 -27.87 23.75
C GLU A 679 -17.59 -28.45 24.62
N ARG A 680 -18.76 -28.73 24.04
CA ARG A 680 -19.88 -29.35 24.76
C ARG A 680 -19.55 -30.78 25.23
N LEU A 681 -18.82 -31.55 24.43
CA LEU A 681 -18.37 -32.89 24.82
C LEU A 681 -17.45 -32.84 26.05
N ALA A 682 -16.49 -31.91 26.07
CA ALA A 682 -15.60 -31.70 27.21
C ALA A 682 -16.36 -31.25 28.48
N GLN A 683 -17.38 -30.40 28.35
CA GLN A 683 -18.25 -30.02 29.47
C GLN A 683 -18.99 -31.23 30.06
N ILE A 684 -19.65 -32.05 29.22
CA ILE A 684 -20.38 -33.25 29.67
C ILE A 684 -19.45 -34.25 30.37
N GLU A 685 -18.21 -34.38 29.89
CA GLU A 685 -17.20 -35.27 30.49
C GLU A 685 -16.61 -34.70 31.80
N GLY A 686 -16.52 -33.37 31.93
CA GLY A 686 -16.17 -32.69 33.19
C GLY A 686 -17.26 -32.81 34.27
N ASP A 687 -18.52 -32.52 33.90
CA ASP A 687 -19.69 -32.63 34.81
C ASP A 687 -19.87 -34.07 35.34
N SER A 688 -19.55 -35.07 34.52
CA SER A 688 -19.59 -36.49 34.90
C SER A 688 -18.48 -36.87 35.90
N GLY A 689 -17.34 -36.16 35.90
CA GLY A 689 -16.23 -36.40 36.82
C GLY A 689 -16.50 -35.91 38.24
N ALA A 690 -17.21 -34.78 38.38
CA ALA A 690 -17.52 -34.17 39.67
C ALA A 690 -18.48 -35.00 40.54
N ALA A 691 -19.31 -35.87 39.93
CA ALA A 691 -20.20 -36.77 40.65
C ALA A 691 -19.48 -37.98 41.28
N SER A 692 -18.26 -38.30 40.83
CA SER A 692 -17.50 -39.48 41.30
C SER A 692 -16.65 -39.21 42.55
N SER A 693 -16.39 -37.95 42.91
CA SER A 693 -15.52 -37.58 44.04
C SER A 693 -16.27 -37.38 45.37
N ALA A 694 -17.60 -37.39 45.36
CA ALA A 694 -18.44 -37.08 46.53
C ALA A 694 -18.55 -38.21 47.59
N GLN A 695 -17.78 -39.30 47.45
CA GLN A 695 -17.84 -40.47 48.35
C GLN A 695 -16.50 -40.79 49.04
N ALA A 696 -15.46 -39.97 48.87
CA ALA A 696 -14.11 -40.25 49.38
C ALA A 696 -13.69 -39.41 50.61
N ASP A 697 -14.11 -38.14 50.71
CA ASP A 697 -13.59 -37.21 51.74
C ASP A 697 -14.66 -36.78 52.77
N GLN A 698 -15.06 -37.72 53.63
CA GLN A 698 -15.42 -37.35 55.01
C GLN A 698 -14.13 -37.22 55.83
N TYR A 699 -13.62 -36.01 56.07
CA TYR A 699 -12.97 -35.59 57.33
C TYR A 699 -12.46 -34.12 57.26
N ALA A 700 -13.00 -33.25 58.13
CA ALA A 700 -12.59 -31.85 58.42
C ALA A 700 -12.67 -30.84 57.24
N ALA A 701 -13.09 -29.57 57.39
CA ALA A 701 -13.54 -28.77 58.54
C ALA A 701 -14.65 -27.77 58.06
N PRO A 702 -15.28 -26.94 58.92
CA PRO A 702 -16.55 -26.27 58.58
C PRO A 702 -16.42 -24.98 57.77
N ALA A 703 -17.44 -24.70 56.93
CA ALA A 703 -17.75 -23.38 56.40
C ALA A 703 -18.49 -22.53 57.46
N PRO A 704 -18.47 -21.18 57.35
CA PRO A 704 -19.45 -20.44 56.53
C PRO A 704 -18.86 -19.19 55.82
N ALA A 705 -19.55 -18.41 54.97
CA ALA A 705 -20.64 -18.64 54.01
C ALA A 705 -20.92 -17.32 53.23
N GLN A 706 -21.18 -17.39 51.90
CA GLN A 706 -21.99 -16.45 51.07
C GLN A 706 -21.58 -14.94 51.00
N ALA A 707 -21.95 -14.10 50.03
CA ALA A 707 -22.46 -14.16 48.62
C ALA A 707 -22.56 -12.67 48.14
N ASP A 708 -22.52 -12.21 46.88
CA ASP A 708 -22.35 -12.77 45.52
C ASP A 708 -21.58 -11.70 44.69
N HIS A 709 -20.84 -11.95 43.59
CA HIS A 709 -21.20 -12.43 42.25
C HIS A 709 -22.20 -11.59 41.42
N TYR A 710 -21.68 -10.89 40.40
CA TYR A 710 -22.10 -11.11 39.02
C TYR A 710 -20.88 -11.05 38.09
N ALA A 711 -20.84 -11.94 37.10
CA ALA A 711 -19.63 -12.23 36.34
C ALA A 711 -19.72 -11.76 34.88
N ALA A 712 -18.58 -11.36 34.32
CA ALA A 712 -18.30 -11.52 32.88
C ALA A 712 -18.25 -13.05 32.56
N SER A 713 -18.23 -13.57 31.34
CA SER A 713 -17.50 -13.17 30.14
C SER A 713 -17.80 -14.22 29.04
N SER A 714 -17.17 -14.08 27.87
CA SER A 714 -16.46 -15.14 27.11
C SER A 714 -16.80 -15.16 25.62
N SER A 715 -15.88 -15.45 24.71
CA SER A 715 -14.40 -15.41 24.68
C SER A 715 -14.00 -15.48 23.17
N GLN A 716 -12.76 -15.32 22.70
CA GLN A 716 -11.52 -16.10 22.86
C GLN A 716 -10.54 -15.51 21.78
N ALA A 717 -9.22 -15.68 21.72
CA ALA A 717 -8.16 -16.44 22.41
C ALA A 717 -6.80 -15.85 21.91
N ASP A 718 -5.60 -16.16 22.40
CA ASP A 718 -5.09 -16.47 23.73
C ASP A 718 -3.56 -16.23 23.73
N TYR A 719 -2.93 -16.17 24.90
CA TYR A 719 -1.51 -15.91 25.09
C TYR A 719 -0.57 -17.04 24.62
N TYR A 720 0.68 -16.67 24.32
CA TYR A 720 1.86 -17.49 24.63
C TYR A 720 2.77 -16.68 25.55
N GLN A 721 3.21 -17.29 26.65
CA GLN A 721 4.05 -16.68 27.68
C GLN A 721 5.43 -17.33 27.64
N ALA A 722 6.50 -16.54 27.58
CA ALA A 722 7.88 -17.00 27.71
C ALA A 722 8.53 -16.31 28.91
N GLY A 723 9.35 -17.05 29.66
CA GLY A 723 9.77 -16.69 31.01
C GLY A 723 10.80 -15.56 31.11
N SER A 724 10.79 -14.90 32.26
CA SER A 724 11.81 -13.94 32.68
C SER A 724 13.17 -14.59 32.94
N SER A 725 14.24 -13.96 32.47
CA SER A 725 15.56 -14.09 33.10
C SER A 725 16.19 -12.70 33.23
N SER A 726 16.58 -12.34 34.46
CA SER A 726 17.28 -11.11 34.81
C SER A 726 18.78 -11.39 34.94
N GLY A 727 19.65 -10.45 34.53
CA GLY A 727 21.11 -10.66 34.66
C GLY A 727 22.01 -9.60 34.00
N ALA A 728 22.29 -8.54 34.74
CA ALA A 728 23.51 -7.71 34.76
C ALA A 728 24.44 -7.57 33.52
N GLY A 729 24.65 -6.30 33.10
CA GLY A 729 25.88 -5.58 33.47
C GLY A 729 27.11 -5.60 32.54
N TYR A 730 27.48 -4.40 32.06
CA TYR A 730 28.82 -3.90 31.68
C TYR A 730 29.78 -4.79 30.86
N TYR A 731 30.24 -4.27 29.70
CA TYR A 731 31.60 -3.71 29.58
C TYR A 731 31.72 -2.83 28.32
N ALA A 732 32.49 -1.75 28.42
CA ALA A 732 33.01 -1.03 27.27
C ALA A 732 34.42 -1.55 26.95
N ALA A 733 34.75 -1.71 25.66
CA ALA A 733 36.11 -1.98 25.21
C ALA A 733 36.35 -1.36 23.84
N ASP A 734 37.07 -0.25 23.85
CA ASP A 734 37.79 0.30 22.70
C ASP A 734 38.90 -0.67 22.27
N SER A 735 39.06 -0.92 20.97
CA SER A 735 40.36 -1.35 20.42
C SER A 735 40.44 -1.13 18.91
N SER A 736 41.40 -0.31 18.53
CA SER A 736 41.92 -0.20 17.18
C SER A 736 42.70 -1.46 16.78
N SER A 737 42.66 -1.82 15.49
CA SER A 737 43.76 -2.58 14.87
C SER A 737 43.91 -2.22 13.40
N GLN A 738 45.17 -2.16 12.94
CA GLN A 738 45.56 -1.63 11.64
C GLN A 738 45.48 -2.65 10.51
N ALA A 739 45.24 -2.11 9.30
CA ALA A 739 45.88 -2.45 8.03
C ALA A 739 46.02 -3.94 7.61
N GLY A 740 45.21 -4.31 6.61
CA GLY A 740 45.50 -5.40 5.69
C GLY A 740 45.35 -4.93 4.24
N HIS A 741 46.39 -4.32 3.66
CA HIS A 741 46.40 -3.98 2.24
C HIS A 741 46.34 -5.24 1.37
N TYR A 742 45.31 -5.36 0.55
CA TYR A 742 45.41 -6.02 -0.75
C TYR A 742 44.84 -5.10 -1.83
N GLY A 743 45.72 -4.61 -2.70
CA GLY A 743 45.36 -3.74 -3.81
C GLY A 743 44.63 -4.54 -4.89
N GLY A 744 43.45 -4.06 -5.27
CA GLY A 744 42.72 -4.48 -6.46
C GLY A 744 42.11 -3.23 -7.07
N GLU A 745 42.91 -2.47 -7.84
CA GLU A 745 42.40 -1.30 -8.55
C GLU A 745 41.30 -1.73 -9.53
N SER A 746 40.13 -1.16 -9.35
CA SER A 746 39.00 -1.31 -10.27
C SER A 746 38.22 -0.01 -10.25
N SER A 747 38.74 0.95 -11.02
CA SER A 747 38.20 2.30 -11.16
C SER A 747 36.75 2.26 -11.64
N ALA A 748 35.81 2.55 -10.75
CA ALA A 748 34.41 2.82 -11.07
C ALA A 748 34.07 4.27 -10.71
N THR A 749 34.89 5.20 -11.20
CA THR A 749 34.51 6.62 -11.29
C THR A 749 33.17 6.75 -11.99
N GLY A 750 32.26 7.55 -11.44
CA GLY A 750 30.98 7.81 -12.08
C GLY A 750 31.16 8.50 -13.43
N ALA A 751 31.04 7.72 -14.51
CA ALA A 751 30.73 8.25 -15.82
C ALA A 751 29.21 8.32 -15.95
N GLY A 752 28.68 9.51 -16.25
CA GLY A 752 27.27 9.63 -16.64
C GLY A 752 27.01 8.73 -17.84
N TYR A 753 25.89 8.03 -17.86
CA TYR A 753 25.50 7.17 -18.98
C TYR A 753 25.06 8.02 -20.17
N GLN A 754 26.01 8.71 -20.81
CA GLN A 754 25.83 9.13 -22.19
C GLN A 754 25.73 7.84 -23.02
N PRO A 755 24.67 7.66 -23.83
CA PRO A 755 24.66 6.56 -24.77
C PRO A 755 25.90 6.70 -25.66
N GLN A 756 26.62 5.60 -25.91
CA GLN A 756 27.70 5.62 -26.90
C GLN A 756 27.07 5.83 -28.28
N VAL A 757 27.01 7.10 -28.68
CA VAL A 757 26.63 7.52 -30.02
C VAL A 757 27.77 7.07 -30.95
N PRO A 758 27.51 6.19 -31.93
CA PRO A 758 28.56 5.69 -32.80
C PRO A 758 29.04 6.81 -33.73
N GLU A 759 30.36 6.98 -33.88
CA GLU A 759 30.89 7.81 -34.97
C GLU A 759 30.57 7.16 -36.32
N VAL A 760 30.08 7.94 -37.28
CA VAL A 760 29.72 7.48 -38.63
C VAL A 760 30.68 8.15 -39.61
N PRO A 761 31.51 7.40 -40.36
CA PRO A 761 32.45 7.98 -41.32
C PRO A 761 31.76 8.87 -42.36
N GLY A 762 32.30 10.09 -42.57
CA GLY A 762 31.71 11.12 -43.43
C GLY A 762 30.66 12.01 -42.75
N PHE A 763 30.50 11.90 -41.44
CA PHE A 763 29.61 12.75 -40.66
C PHE A 763 30.25 13.25 -39.36
N THR A 764 30.19 14.56 -39.14
CA THR A 764 30.54 15.20 -37.87
C THR A 764 29.37 15.06 -36.88
N LEU A 765 29.65 14.51 -35.70
CA LEU A 765 28.66 14.36 -34.63
C LEU A 765 28.51 15.66 -33.80
N HIS A 766 27.29 16.14 -33.70
CA HIS A 766 26.85 17.19 -32.79
C HIS A 766 25.85 16.63 -31.77
N LEU A 767 25.94 17.10 -30.52
CA LEU A 767 24.92 16.87 -29.49
C LEU A 767 24.10 18.15 -29.32
N ASP A 768 22.77 18.04 -29.36
CA ASP A 768 21.88 19.16 -29.08
C ASP A 768 21.78 19.45 -27.56
N PRO A 769 21.11 20.55 -27.14
CA PRO A 769 20.96 20.90 -25.72
C PRO A 769 20.19 19.86 -24.87
N PHE A 770 19.54 18.88 -25.50
CA PHE A 770 18.80 17.79 -24.87
C PHE A 770 19.57 16.46 -24.90
N GLY A 771 20.80 16.45 -25.47
CA GLY A 771 21.66 15.27 -25.60
C GLY A 771 21.33 14.39 -26.80
N GLN A 772 20.54 14.86 -27.76
CA GLN A 772 20.23 14.11 -28.98
C GLN A 772 21.38 14.23 -29.99
N ALA A 773 21.78 13.09 -30.56
CA ALA A 773 22.79 13.00 -31.61
C ALA A 773 22.25 13.49 -32.96
N ILE A 774 22.91 14.52 -33.50
CA ILE A 774 22.72 15.06 -34.84
C ILE A 774 24.02 14.85 -35.61
N TYR A 775 23.93 14.21 -36.77
CA TYR A 775 25.07 13.95 -37.65
C TYR A 775 25.01 14.93 -38.81
N VAL A 776 26.08 15.69 -39.02
CA VAL A 776 26.22 16.64 -40.13
C VAL A 776 27.12 16.01 -41.17
N GLU A 777 26.59 15.73 -42.36
CA GLU A 777 27.35 15.13 -43.47
C GLU A 777 28.44 16.09 -43.96
N ASP A 778 29.69 15.67 -43.91
CA ASP A 778 30.86 16.56 -44.03
C ASP A 778 30.93 17.24 -45.42
N ASP A 779 30.47 16.55 -46.47
CA ASP A 779 30.48 17.05 -47.86
C ASP A 779 29.31 17.99 -48.20
N THR A 780 28.16 17.87 -47.50
CA THR A 780 26.90 18.54 -47.89
C THR A 780 26.36 19.52 -46.83
N GLY A 781 26.84 19.42 -45.59
CA GLY A 781 26.29 20.13 -44.44
C GLY A 781 24.85 19.73 -44.09
N HIS A 782 24.33 18.62 -44.62
CA HIS A 782 22.97 18.16 -44.33
C HIS A 782 22.90 17.46 -42.96
N HIS A 783 21.79 17.68 -42.24
CA HIS A 783 21.59 17.13 -40.90
C HIS A 783 20.84 15.80 -40.95
N TYR A 784 21.30 14.83 -40.18
CA TYR A 784 20.76 13.48 -40.08
C TYR A 784 20.63 13.05 -38.61
N ILE A 785 19.70 12.13 -38.34
CA ILE A 785 19.59 11.42 -37.05
C ILE A 785 19.68 9.91 -37.28
N LEU A 786 20.32 9.19 -36.36
CA LEU A 786 20.44 7.73 -36.44
C LEU A 786 19.21 7.07 -35.83
N VAL A 787 18.29 6.59 -36.67
CA VAL A 787 17.05 5.91 -36.24
C VAL A 787 17.12 4.44 -36.66
N GLY A 788 17.13 3.53 -35.68
CA GLY A 788 17.15 2.08 -35.93
C GLY A 788 18.38 1.60 -36.73
N GLY A 789 19.51 2.32 -36.63
CA GLY A 789 20.73 2.02 -37.40
C GLY A 789 20.75 2.59 -38.83
N ARG A 790 19.82 3.50 -39.17
CA ARG A 790 19.80 4.22 -40.46
C ARG A 790 19.92 5.73 -40.27
N MET A 791 20.62 6.39 -41.20
CA MET A 791 20.79 7.83 -41.21
C MET A 791 19.58 8.48 -41.87
N VAL A 792 18.69 9.08 -41.07
CA VAL A 792 17.48 9.76 -41.57
C VAL A 792 17.75 11.25 -41.67
N ARG A 793 17.75 11.79 -42.90
CA ARG A 793 17.91 13.21 -43.15
C ARG A 793 16.72 13.99 -42.62
N PHE A 794 16.97 15.14 -42.00
CA PHE A 794 15.94 16.11 -41.66
C PHE A 794 16.33 17.51 -42.13
N GLN A 795 15.34 18.31 -42.52
CA GLN A 795 15.54 19.73 -42.79
C GLN A 795 15.17 20.52 -41.54
N THR A 796 16.14 21.20 -40.94
CA THR A 796 15.88 22.27 -39.98
C THR A 796 15.38 23.50 -40.75
N SER A 797 14.08 23.60 -40.98
CA SER A 797 13.51 24.87 -41.46
C SER A 797 13.61 25.90 -40.32
N VAL A 798 14.32 27.00 -40.57
CA VAL A 798 14.39 28.12 -39.63
C VAL A 798 13.09 28.96 -39.67
N ASP A 799 12.27 28.75 -40.71
CA ASP A 799 10.90 29.24 -40.80
C ASP A 799 9.88 28.15 -40.41
N ALA A 800 8.84 28.55 -39.68
CA ALA A 800 7.87 27.65 -39.09
C ALA A 800 6.75 27.25 -40.07
N GLY A 801 6.68 25.95 -40.42
CA GLY A 801 5.56 25.36 -41.15
C GLY A 801 5.97 24.17 -42.04
N ASP A 802 5.30 23.03 -41.88
CA ASP A 802 5.45 21.78 -42.65
C ASP A 802 6.83 21.08 -42.65
N VAL A 803 6.96 20.08 -41.77
CA VAL A 803 7.97 19.01 -41.91
C VAL A 803 7.49 18.01 -42.98
N ARG A 804 8.21 17.91 -44.10
CA ARG A 804 8.09 16.78 -45.03
C ARG A 804 9.28 15.85 -44.86
N MET A 805 9.02 14.61 -44.40
CA MET A 805 10.02 13.54 -44.42
C MET A 805 10.03 12.87 -45.79
N SER A 806 11.23 12.54 -46.28
CA SER A 806 11.44 11.73 -47.49
C SER A 806 12.47 10.65 -47.18
N ASP A 807 12.08 9.39 -47.35
CA ASP A 807 12.95 8.24 -47.06
C ASP A 807 14.09 8.10 -48.09
N TYR A 808 15.26 7.70 -47.60
CA TYR A 808 16.40 7.15 -48.36
C TYR A 808 17.08 6.05 -47.53
#